data_AF-A0A1J0WLR9-F1
#
_entry.id   AF-A0A1J0WLR9-F1
#
_cell.length_a   1.000
_cell.length_b   1.000
_cell.length_c   1.000
_cell.angle_alpha   90.00
_cell.angle_beta   90.00
_cell.angle_gamma   90.00
#
_symmetry.space_group_name_H-M   'P 1'
#
loop_
_entity.id
_entity.type
_entity.pdbx_description
1 polymer ?
#
loop_
_entity_poly.entity_id
_entity_poly.type
_entity_poly.pdbx_seq_one_letter_code
_entity_poly.pdbx_strand_id
1 'polypeptide(L)'
;MTTKTGKTATRKKTARKPAENASASRKKPAAKRTAVVVLGMHRSGTSATAGVLNLLGCDTPANQMKPTKDNEKGYFESESVYKLHNDLLSSAGSSWDDWLPINPGWFKSSRVEEFHDRALELVKNEFGDSRLFVLKDPRICRLVPFWEDVLKESGAATRYVLTHRNPLEVAASLERRDNMNTGNAMLIWLRHVLDAEASTRGKSRCFMNFTSLLQNWAGAMTKVQQTLDLSLPRFSVGVYAEVESFLDRNLKHHDQPPEATLDNPMLSEWVRDTYAILEKWAATGEVRTDHKKLDATRAALTSAATTFAPVIQDSRKTAQTLKARETDVNALQEERSKLESRLKDAITARDNLAENRDAIRSERDALRNDLTSVEAERDSVRQTLTKTMSEKASLDGSLTAVEAERNKLKESLSNEVRTLQQERADFEKRYADLAAERDEHARKRESLVAENASLRESRNETAAARDALRAQVADAKARLEAVEEAKRSLEQERDAHAEERASFQQEKESLQKKLSRLQTAFDQSVKEQDRVSSQLVTLTDTHDRVLRKRDELAAERNRLMKDRDDLSGQRDRLAEERDVVVSERDSLKKSADDLSREKREIQTRLETLAAEQEVDRATLRTVQDELAQARSALAQRTHEAEQTHRELQALKAEQPDRDRRFVEMKTALSRKETALEQEAARISQLQRSVSDKSNQIAILETSVKTQQREITELTRILMENEQSTKAEIAELRSRGAYAEAAWESMRESTSWRITAPLRWVVRRIRN
;
A
#
# COMPACT_ATOMS: atom_id res chain seq x y z
N MET A 1 51.39 -115.16 32.22
CA MET A 1 51.82 -115.23 30.81
C MET A 1 50.82 -114.42 29.98
N THR A 2 51.16 -113.67 28.91
CA THR A 2 52.48 -113.41 28.31
C THR A 2 52.60 -111.93 27.87
N THR A 3 52.75 -111.06 28.88
CA THR A 3 53.77 -109.98 28.90
C THR A 3 54.06 -109.17 27.62
N LYS A 4 53.79 -107.85 27.69
CA LYS A 4 54.87 -106.88 27.44
C LYS A 4 54.74 -105.61 28.28
N THR A 5 55.86 -105.24 28.88
CA THR A 5 56.01 -104.28 29.96
C THR A 5 56.48 -102.91 29.50
N GLY A 6 56.02 -101.85 30.18
CA GLY A 6 56.84 -100.67 30.49
C GLY A 6 56.70 -99.46 29.53
N LYS A 7 57.07 -98.25 29.98
CA LYS A 7 57.48 -97.87 31.35
C LYS A 7 57.22 -96.37 31.62
N THR A 8 56.84 -96.03 32.84
CA THR A 8 56.56 -94.66 33.29
C THR A 8 57.83 -93.86 33.58
N ALA A 9 57.83 -92.56 33.25
CA ALA A 9 58.71 -91.56 33.87
C ALA A 9 58.19 -90.12 33.66
N THR A 10 57.65 -89.48 34.71
CA THR A 10 57.36 -88.05 34.75
C THR A 10 58.21 -87.35 35.80
N ARG A 11 58.97 -86.31 35.43
CA ARG A 11 59.35 -85.23 36.38
C ARG A 11 59.61 -83.89 35.66
N LYS A 12 59.38 -82.79 36.38
CA LYS A 12 59.30 -81.41 35.87
C LYS A 12 60.59 -80.60 36.10
N LYS A 13 60.63 -79.43 35.42
CA LYS A 13 61.56 -78.26 35.46
C LYS A 13 62.54 -78.27 34.27
N THR A 14 62.85 -77.14 33.62
CA THR A 14 62.81 -75.72 34.03
C THR A 14 62.11 -74.75 33.04
N ALA A 15 62.14 -73.46 33.38
CA ALA A 15 61.78 -72.22 32.68
C ALA A 15 61.46 -72.23 31.16
N ARG A 16 60.48 -71.40 30.76
CA ARG A 16 60.18 -71.09 29.35
C ARG A 16 59.68 -69.65 29.17
N LYS A 17 60.45 -68.80 28.49
CA LYS A 17 60.05 -67.47 27.98
C LYS A 17 61.12 -66.96 27.00
N PRO A 18 60.77 -66.22 25.93
CA PRO A 18 59.57 -66.33 25.10
C PRO A 18 59.88 -67.08 23.78
N ALA A 19 58.83 -67.55 23.10
CA ALA A 19 58.91 -67.84 21.66
C ALA A 19 57.93 -66.89 20.97
N GLU A 20 58.37 -66.22 19.91
CA GLU A 20 57.57 -65.23 19.19
C GLU A 20 56.48 -65.92 18.36
N ASN A 21 55.31 -66.11 18.96
CA ASN A 21 54.09 -66.37 18.19
C ASN A 21 53.72 -65.08 17.45
N ALA A 22 54.35 -64.88 16.29
CA ALA A 22 53.92 -63.91 15.28
C ALA A 22 52.53 -64.32 14.77
N SER A 23 51.50 -63.95 15.53
CA SER A 23 50.09 -64.08 15.17
C SER A 23 49.78 -63.11 14.04
N ALA A 24 50.28 -63.42 12.85
CA ALA A 24 49.97 -62.74 11.61
C ALA A 24 48.49 -63.00 11.29
N SER A 25 47.62 -62.19 11.90
CA SER A 25 46.18 -62.26 11.67
C SER A 25 45.94 -62.17 10.17
N ARG A 26 45.40 -63.25 9.58
CA ARG A 26 44.88 -63.21 8.21
C ARG A 26 43.74 -62.20 8.19
N LYS A 27 44.04 -60.95 7.88
CA LYS A 27 43.04 -59.93 7.56
C LYS A 27 42.14 -60.56 6.48
N LYS A 28 40.87 -60.79 6.81
CA LYS A 28 39.88 -61.14 5.77
C LYS A 28 39.99 -60.07 4.69
N PRO A 29 40.02 -60.42 3.40
CA PRO A 29 40.01 -59.42 2.34
C PRO A 29 38.78 -58.52 2.54
N ALA A 30 38.96 -57.21 2.37
CA ALA A 30 37.85 -56.27 2.47
C ALA A 30 36.76 -56.71 1.48
N ALA A 31 35.54 -56.90 1.96
CA ALA A 31 34.42 -57.24 1.10
C ALA A 31 34.17 -56.06 0.15
N LYS A 32 34.20 -56.33 -1.16
CA LYS A 32 34.02 -55.30 -2.19
C LYS A 32 32.69 -54.57 -1.99
N ARG A 33 32.70 -53.24 -2.12
CA ARG A 33 31.46 -52.45 -2.13
C ARG A 33 30.74 -52.71 -3.46
N THR A 34 29.42 -52.62 -3.45
CA THR A 34 28.57 -52.72 -4.65
C THR A 34 27.69 -51.48 -4.74
N ALA A 35 27.79 -50.77 -5.87
CA ALA A 35 26.94 -49.64 -6.19
C ALA A 35 25.87 -50.08 -7.20
N VAL A 36 24.62 -50.17 -6.75
CA VAL A 36 23.48 -50.41 -7.66
C VAL A 36 23.08 -49.06 -8.24
N VAL A 37 23.42 -48.82 -9.50
CA VAL A 37 23.19 -47.54 -10.17
C VAL A 37 21.91 -47.62 -10.97
N VAL A 38 20.88 -46.88 -10.55
CA VAL A 38 19.57 -46.86 -11.21
C VAL A 38 19.57 -45.76 -12.27
N LEU A 39 19.46 -46.16 -13.53
CA LEU A 39 19.40 -45.29 -14.70
C LEU A 39 18.00 -45.31 -15.31
N GLY A 40 17.60 -44.19 -15.88
CA GLY A 40 16.32 -44.01 -16.58
C GLY A 40 15.97 -42.53 -16.67
N MET A 41 15.24 -42.13 -17.72
CA MET A 41 14.75 -40.75 -17.86
C MET A 41 13.84 -40.38 -16.67
N HIS A 42 13.77 -39.08 -16.31
CA HIS A 42 12.81 -38.57 -15.34
C HIS A 42 11.38 -39.12 -15.61
N ARG A 43 10.62 -39.38 -14.54
CA ARG A 43 9.27 -40.01 -14.58
C ARG A 43 9.21 -41.47 -15.07
N SER A 44 10.34 -42.09 -15.45
CA SER A 44 10.42 -43.51 -15.90
C SER A 44 10.55 -44.55 -14.78
N GLY A 45 9.99 -44.27 -13.60
CA GLY A 45 9.99 -45.20 -12.46
C GLY A 45 11.27 -45.25 -11.61
N THR A 46 12.31 -44.46 -11.91
CA THR A 46 13.61 -44.54 -11.21
C THR A 46 13.53 -44.36 -9.69
N SER A 47 12.62 -43.52 -9.17
CA SER A 47 12.37 -43.41 -7.72
C SER A 47 11.75 -44.68 -7.13
N ALA A 48 10.85 -45.35 -7.86
CA ALA A 48 10.24 -46.60 -7.43
C ALA A 48 11.27 -47.74 -7.43
N THR A 49 12.08 -47.86 -8.48
CA THR A 49 13.17 -48.85 -8.55
C THR A 49 14.18 -48.64 -7.40
N ALA A 50 14.57 -47.39 -7.11
CA ALA A 50 15.48 -47.09 -6.00
C ALA A 50 14.86 -47.36 -4.61
N GLY A 51 13.58 -47.02 -4.40
CA GLY A 51 12.88 -47.30 -3.15
C GLY A 51 12.66 -48.79 -2.91
N VAL A 52 12.39 -49.59 -3.95
CA VAL A 52 12.34 -51.06 -3.84
C VAL A 52 13.71 -51.62 -3.49
N LEU A 53 14.78 -51.16 -4.14
CA LEU A 53 16.16 -51.59 -3.80
C LEU A 53 16.51 -51.25 -2.33
N ASN A 54 16.10 -50.09 -1.83
CA ASN A 54 16.23 -49.73 -0.42
C ASN A 54 15.50 -50.72 0.50
N LEU A 55 14.20 -50.94 0.27
CA LEU A 55 13.42 -51.91 1.05
C LEU A 55 14.02 -53.32 0.97
N LEU A 56 14.66 -53.69 -0.13
CA LEU A 56 15.33 -54.98 -0.31
C LEU A 56 16.76 -55.06 0.26
N GLY A 57 17.28 -53.98 0.85
CA GLY A 57 18.53 -53.95 1.62
C GLY A 57 19.73 -53.29 0.93
N CYS A 58 19.50 -52.33 0.01
CA CYS A 58 20.54 -51.41 -0.45
C CYS A 58 20.50 -50.10 0.35
N ASP A 59 21.60 -49.72 0.99
CA ASP A 59 21.67 -48.46 1.72
C ASP A 59 21.44 -47.25 0.78
N THR A 60 20.74 -46.23 1.27
CA THR A 60 20.49 -44.99 0.54
C THR A 60 21.40 -43.85 0.99
N PRO A 61 21.50 -42.75 0.22
CA PRO A 61 22.29 -41.59 0.64
C PRO A 61 21.84 -41.00 1.98
N ALA A 62 22.79 -40.49 2.76
CA ALA A 62 22.53 -39.80 4.03
C ALA A 62 21.65 -38.55 3.87
N ASN A 63 21.86 -37.74 2.81
CA ASN A 63 21.13 -36.48 2.60
C ASN A 63 20.10 -36.61 1.47
N GLN A 64 19.06 -37.43 1.68
CA GLN A 64 17.98 -37.58 0.69
C GLN A 64 17.20 -36.27 0.43
N MET A 65 16.89 -36.02 -0.84
CA MET A 65 15.98 -34.94 -1.24
C MET A 65 14.57 -35.17 -0.68
N LYS A 66 13.99 -34.13 -0.07
CA LYS A 66 12.66 -34.19 0.56
C LYS A 66 11.55 -34.52 -0.45
N PRO A 67 10.46 -35.21 -0.04
CA PRO A 67 9.27 -35.37 -0.87
C PRO A 67 8.65 -34.05 -1.30
N THR A 68 7.91 -34.08 -2.41
CA THR A 68 7.21 -32.91 -3.01
C THR A 68 5.90 -33.37 -3.63
N LYS A 69 5.00 -32.45 -4.01
CA LYS A 69 3.74 -32.78 -4.71
C LYS A 69 3.94 -33.62 -5.99
N ASP A 70 5.06 -33.42 -6.70
CA ASP A 70 5.38 -34.20 -7.90
C ASP A 70 5.85 -35.64 -7.62
N ASN A 71 6.25 -35.93 -6.38
CA ASN A 71 6.81 -37.21 -5.95
C ASN A 71 6.69 -37.38 -4.42
N GLU A 72 5.48 -37.73 -3.97
CA GLU A 72 5.09 -37.73 -2.56
C GLU A 72 5.79 -38.83 -1.73
N LYS A 73 6.23 -39.93 -2.36
CA LYS A 73 6.98 -41.01 -1.71
C LYS A 73 8.49 -40.79 -1.66
N GLY A 74 8.96 -39.58 -1.95
CA GLY A 74 10.37 -39.18 -1.87
C GLY A 74 11.19 -39.54 -3.11
N TYR A 75 12.30 -38.83 -3.31
CA TYR A 75 13.11 -38.98 -4.52
C TYR A 75 14.11 -40.13 -4.46
N PHE A 76 14.64 -40.49 -3.29
CA PHE A 76 15.81 -41.39 -3.16
C PHE A 76 17.07 -40.88 -3.93
N GLU A 77 17.03 -39.62 -4.37
CA GLU A 77 18.17 -38.83 -4.86
C GLU A 77 18.85 -38.17 -3.66
N SER A 78 20.18 -38.03 -3.69
CA SER A 78 20.91 -37.19 -2.72
C SER A 78 20.86 -35.73 -3.14
N GLU A 79 20.51 -34.85 -2.22
CA GLU A 79 20.50 -33.39 -2.40
C GLU A 79 21.90 -32.86 -2.81
N SER A 80 22.96 -33.45 -2.24
CA SER A 80 24.36 -33.12 -2.52
C SER A 80 24.77 -33.54 -3.94
N VAL A 81 24.38 -34.75 -4.34
CA VAL A 81 24.66 -35.31 -5.68
C VAL A 81 23.84 -34.59 -6.77
N TYR A 82 22.58 -34.26 -6.49
CA TYR A 82 21.72 -33.46 -7.36
C TYR A 82 22.34 -32.09 -7.66
N LYS A 83 22.88 -31.41 -6.65
CA LYS A 83 23.63 -30.15 -6.81
C LYS A 83 24.88 -30.34 -7.67
N LEU A 84 25.71 -31.35 -7.37
CA LEU A 84 26.89 -31.69 -8.19
C LEU A 84 26.51 -31.88 -9.66
N HIS A 85 25.44 -32.60 -9.97
CA HIS A 85 25.02 -32.82 -11.36
C HIS A 85 24.62 -31.55 -12.10
N ASN A 86 23.97 -30.60 -11.42
CA ASN A 86 23.59 -29.34 -12.05
C ASN A 86 24.82 -28.45 -12.30
N ASP A 87 25.75 -28.35 -11.34
CA ASP A 87 27.04 -27.67 -11.54
C ASP A 87 27.82 -28.28 -12.72
N LEU A 88 27.89 -29.61 -12.74
CA LEU A 88 28.67 -30.40 -13.70
C LEU A 88 28.11 -30.25 -15.10
N LEU A 89 26.79 -30.47 -15.30
CA LEU A 89 26.12 -30.25 -16.59
C LEU A 89 26.28 -28.80 -17.05
N SER A 90 26.10 -27.82 -16.16
CA SER A 90 26.27 -26.40 -16.50
C SER A 90 27.72 -26.08 -16.92
N SER A 91 28.72 -26.71 -16.30
CA SER A 91 30.12 -26.56 -16.70
C SER A 91 30.44 -27.18 -18.06
N ALA A 92 29.61 -28.12 -18.51
CA ALA A 92 29.68 -28.75 -19.83
C ALA A 92 28.82 -28.04 -20.90
N GLY A 93 28.17 -26.91 -20.54
CA GLY A 93 27.27 -26.17 -21.44
C GLY A 93 25.90 -26.81 -21.66
N SER A 94 25.46 -27.68 -20.75
CA SER A 94 24.23 -28.48 -20.85
C SER A 94 23.34 -28.28 -19.62
N SER A 95 22.05 -28.62 -19.74
CA SER A 95 21.12 -28.80 -18.60
C SER A 95 20.59 -30.24 -18.55
N TRP A 96 19.72 -30.58 -17.58
CA TRP A 96 19.08 -31.90 -17.51
C TRP A 96 18.02 -32.08 -18.61
N ASP A 97 17.35 -30.99 -19.01
CA ASP A 97 16.36 -30.93 -20.08
C ASP A 97 16.98 -30.66 -21.47
N ASP A 98 18.28 -30.86 -21.59
CA ASP A 98 18.98 -30.78 -22.87
C ASP A 98 19.03 -32.14 -23.57
N TRP A 99 18.69 -32.15 -24.86
CA TRP A 99 18.71 -33.32 -25.73
C TRP A 99 19.99 -33.40 -26.59
N LEU A 100 20.86 -32.38 -26.49
CA LEU A 100 22.16 -32.36 -27.14
C LEU A 100 23.13 -33.38 -26.50
N PRO A 101 24.12 -33.89 -27.25
CA PRO A 101 25.21 -34.65 -26.66
C PRO A 101 26.09 -33.73 -25.81
N ILE A 102 26.51 -34.21 -24.63
CA ILE A 102 27.59 -33.55 -23.89
C ILE A 102 28.88 -33.65 -24.73
N ASN A 103 29.65 -32.55 -24.82
CA ASN A 103 30.91 -32.52 -25.57
C ASN A 103 31.87 -33.62 -25.05
N PRO A 104 32.28 -34.61 -25.87
CA PRO A 104 33.19 -35.68 -25.43
C PRO A 104 34.58 -35.20 -24.99
N GLY A 105 34.98 -33.98 -25.36
CA GLY A 105 36.20 -33.34 -24.87
C GLY A 105 36.09 -32.79 -23.44
N TRP A 106 34.87 -32.50 -22.95
CA TRP A 106 34.66 -32.01 -21.59
C TRP A 106 35.05 -33.07 -20.55
N PHE A 107 34.68 -34.34 -20.78
CA PHE A 107 35.08 -35.51 -19.99
C PHE A 107 36.59 -35.83 -20.02
N LYS A 108 37.40 -35.00 -20.72
CA LYS A 108 38.87 -35.11 -20.81
C LYS A 108 39.57 -33.78 -20.48
N SER A 109 38.83 -32.81 -19.96
CA SER A 109 39.34 -31.49 -19.60
C SER A 109 39.69 -31.47 -18.12
N SER A 110 40.70 -30.69 -17.71
CA SER A 110 41.04 -30.52 -16.28
C SER A 110 39.87 -30.06 -15.40
N ARG A 111 38.82 -29.50 -16.02
CA ARG A 111 37.57 -29.11 -15.34
C ARG A 111 36.78 -30.30 -14.80
N VAL A 112 36.92 -31.51 -15.36
CA VAL A 112 36.22 -32.71 -14.85
C VAL A 112 36.85 -33.22 -13.55
N GLU A 113 38.17 -33.06 -13.41
CA GLU A 113 38.92 -33.50 -12.22
C GLU A 113 38.43 -32.76 -10.96
N GLU A 114 38.18 -31.45 -11.06
CA GLU A 114 37.56 -30.65 -9.98
C GLU A 114 36.20 -31.20 -9.51
N PHE A 115 35.44 -31.84 -10.40
CA PHE A 115 34.19 -32.53 -10.04
C PHE A 115 34.43 -33.95 -9.55
N HIS A 116 35.48 -34.63 -10.02
CA HIS A 116 35.83 -36.00 -9.62
C HIS A 116 36.22 -36.05 -8.13
N ASP A 117 37.11 -35.16 -7.68
CA ASP A 117 37.48 -35.01 -6.26
C ASP A 117 36.24 -34.76 -5.38
N ARG A 118 35.38 -33.82 -5.79
CA ARG A 118 34.09 -33.53 -5.12
C ARG A 118 33.18 -34.77 -5.08
N ALA A 119 33.14 -35.57 -6.15
CA ALA A 119 32.30 -36.75 -6.22
C ALA A 119 32.81 -37.91 -5.36
N LEU A 120 34.13 -38.10 -5.25
CA LEU A 120 34.74 -39.05 -4.32
C LEU A 120 34.42 -38.70 -2.87
N GLU A 121 34.51 -37.42 -2.51
CA GLU A 121 34.09 -36.94 -1.19
C GLU A 121 32.58 -37.15 -0.96
N LEU A 122 31.72 -36.85 -1.95
CA LEU A 122 30.29 -37.12 -1.83
C LEU A 122 29.97 -38.61 -1.69
N VAL A 123 30.62 -39.52 -2.42
CA VAL A 123 30.39 -40.97 -2.25
C VAL A 123 30.77 -41.43 -0.83
N LYS A 124 31.85 -40.88 -0.28
CA LYS A 124 32.27 -41.15 1.09
C LYS A 124 31.29 -40.57 2.12
N ASN A 125 30.84 -39.33 1.94
CA ASN A 125 29.99 -38.64 2.92
C ASN A 125 28.52 -39.10 2.87
N GLU A 126 28.00 -39.44 1.69
CA GLU A 126 26.61 -39.87 1.50
C GLU A 126 26.40 -41.36 1.78
N PHE A 127 27.40 -42.23 1.55
CA PHE A 127 27.27 -43.69 1.71
C PHE A 127 28.23 -44.33 2.73
N GLY A 128 29.14 -43.56 3.35
CA GLY A 128 30.04 -44.04 4.41
C GLY A 128 30.80 -45.31 4.03
N ASP A 129 30.79 -46.29 4.93
CA ASP A 129 31.36 -47.64 4.74
C ASP A 129 30.38 -48.64 4.08
N SER A 130 29.23 -48.20 3.55
CA SER A 130 28.21 -49.10 2.99
C SER A 130 28.79 -50.03 1.91
N ARG A 131 28.44 -51.31 2.02
CA ARG A 131 28.91 -52.37 1.10
C ARG A 131 27.91 -52.70 -0.01
N LEU A 132 26.68 -52.26 0.11
CA LEU A 132 25.63 -52.41 -0.88
C LEU A 132 24.73 -51.18 -0.80
N PHE A 133 24.92 -50.23 -1.72
CA PHE A 133 24.15 -48.99 -1.75
C PHE A 133 23.51 -48.74 -3.11
N VAL A 134 22.44 -47.95 -3.12
CA VAL A 134 21.74 -47.52 -4.33
C VAL A 134 22.05 -46.06 -4.66
N LEU A 135 22.62 -45.82 -5.84
CA LEU A 135 22.85 -44.49 -6.38
C LEU A 135 21.84 -44.22 -7.50
N LYS A 136 21.08 -43.12 -7.36
CA LYS A 136 20.09 -42.71 -8.37
C LYS A 136 20.03 -41.19 -8.49
N ASP A 137 20.13 -40.72 -9.73
CA ASP A 137 19.60 -39.47 -10.27
C ASP A 137 19.44 -39.71 -11.78
N PRO A 138 18.30 -39.40 -12.42
CA PRO A 138 18.12 -39.53 -13.87
C PRO A 138 19.23 -38.88 -14.72
N ARG A 139 19.88 -37.82 -14.23
CA ARG A 139 21.03 -37.15 -14.89
C ARG A 139 22.22 -38.09 -15.08
N ILE A 140 22.39 -39.11 -14.22
CA ILE A 140 23.48 -40.09 -14.34
C ILE A 140 23.43 -40.81 -15.70
N CYS A 141 22.27 -40.91 -16.35
CA CYS A 141 22.15 -41.42 -17.72
C CYS A 141 23.12 -40.77 -18.72
N ARG A 142 23.35 -39.47 -18.60
CA ARG A 142 24.27 -38.70 -19.46
C ARG A 142 25.67 -38.56 -18.84
N LEU A 143 25.84 -38.95 -17.59
CA LEU A 143 27.07 -38.82 -16.79
C LEU A 143 27.69 -40.17 -16.39
N VAL A 144 27.24 -41.29 -16.96
CA VAL A 144 27.78 -42.64 -16.70
C VAL A 144 29.31 -42.70 -16.85
N PRO A 145 29.96 -42.07 -17.86
CA PRO A 145 31.42 -42.14 -17.99
C PRO A 145 32.14 -41.57 -16.76
N PHE A 146 31.68 -40.42 -16.25
CA PHE A 146 32.20 -39.79 -15.04
C PHE A 146 31.97 -40.65 -13.80
N TRP A 147 30.75 -41.17 -13.62
CA TRP A 147 30.41 -41.97 -12.43
C TRP A 147 31.04 -43.35 -12.39
N GLU A 148 31.32 -43.98 -13.54
CA GLU A 148 32.05 -45.26 -13.59
C GLU A 148 33.46 -45.11 -13.02
N ASP A 149 34.19 -44.03 -13.37
CA ASP A 149 35.54 -43.80 -12.84
C ASP A 149 35.53 -43.40 -11.34
N VAL A 150 34.62 -42.50 -10.92
CA VAL A 150 34.43 -42.14 -9.50
C VAL A 150 34.10 -43.38 -8.64
N LEU A 151 33.14 -44.21 -9.08
CA LEU A 151 32.71 -45.38 -8.30
C LEU A 151 33.80 -46.47 -8.27
N LYS A 152 34.51 -46.68 -9.38
CA LYS A 152 35.67 -47.56 -9.49
C LYS A 152 36.79 -47.16 -8.53
N GLU A 153 37.10 -45.87 -8.42
CA GLU A 153 38.11 -45.37 -7.46
C GLU A 153 37.61 -45.44 -6.00
N SER A 154 36.31 -45.19 -5.75
CA SER A 154 35.70 -45.39 -4.42
C SER A 154 35.67 -46.86 -3.94
N GLY A 155 36.16 -47.80 -4.76
CA GLY A 155 36.21 -49.23 -4.46
C GLY A 155 34.87 -49.96 -4.63
N ALA A 156 33.92 -49.36 -5.36
CA ALA A 156 32.59 -49.92 -5.61
C ALA A 156 32.47 -50.57 -7.00
N ALA A 157 32.04 -51.82 -7.02
CA ALA A 157 31.66 -52.51 -8.24
C ALA A 157 30.29 -51.98 -8.73
N THR A 158 30.25 -51.45 -9.95
CA THR A 158 29.03 -50.90 -10.56
C THR A 158 28.11 -52.01 -11.08
N ARG A 159 26.81 -51.89 -10.77
CA ARG A 159 25.74 -52.81 -11.17
C ARG A 159 24.55 -51.99 -11.66
N TYR A 160 24.30 -51.96 -12.96
CA TYR A 160 23.37 -51.01 -13.56
C TYR A 160 21.95 -51.58 -13.71
N VAL A 161 20.95 -50.84 -13.22
CA VAL A 161 19.52 -51.13 -13.46
C VAL A 161 18.97 -50.03 -14.36
N LEU A 162 18.75 -50.34 -15.64
CA LEU A 162 18.17 -49.43 -16.61
C LEU A 162 16.65 -49.62 -16.63
N THR A 163 15.92 -48.69 -16.02
CA THR A 163 14.45 -48.65 -16.01
C THR A 163 13.93 -47.65 -17.03
N HIS A 164 13.01 -48.10 -17.89
CA HIS A 164 12.32 -47.25 -18.85
C HIS A 164 10.79 -47.31 -18.68
N ARG A 165 10.10 -46.44 -19.41
CA ARG A 165 8.64 -46.31 -19.39
C ARG A 165 8.16 -45.88 -20.78
N ASN A 166 6.90 -46.18 -21.12
CA ASN A 166 6.25 -45.74 -22.35
C ASN A 166 6.48 -44.22 -22.53
N PRO A 167 7.11 -43.78 -23.63
CA PRO A 167 7.56 -42.39 -23.77
C PRO A 167 6.41 -41.38 -23.85
N LEU A 168 5.21 -41.80 -24.24
CA LEU A 168 3.99 -40.96 -24.14
C LEU A 168 3.62 -40.66 -22.69
N GLU A 169 3.69 -41.64 -21.78
CA GLU A 169 3.43 -41.41 -20.35
C GLU A 169 4.50 -40.50 -19.70
N VAL A 170 5.75 -40.60 -20.17
CA VAL A 170 6.84 -39.72 -19.73
C VAL A 170 6.58 -38.29 -20.23
N ALA A 171 6.27 -38.11 -21.51
CA ALA A 171 5.99 -36.81 -22.09
C ALA A 171 4.80 -36.12 -21.42
N ALA A 172 3.65 -36.80 -21.29
CA ALA A 172 2.47 -36.26 -20.61
C ALA A 172 2.72 -36.02 -19.10
N SER A 173 3.73 -36.65 -18.48
CA SER A 173 4.12 -36.36 -17.10
C SER A 173 5.11 -35.19 -16.97
N LEU A 174 5.87 -34.86 -18.02
CA LEU A 174 6.75 -33.69 -18.07
C LEU A 174 5.98 -32.44 -18.51
N GLU A 175 4.96 -32.60 -19.35
CA GLU A 175 3.99 -31.55 -19.67
C GLU A 175 3.30 -31.04 -18.38
N ARG A 176 2.73 -31.94 -17.57
CA ARG A 176 2.06 -31.57 -16.30
C ARG A 176 2.99 -30.89 -15.28
N ARG A 177 4.28 -31.25 -15.24
CA ARG A 177 5.25 -30.76 -14.24
C ARG A 177 5.98 -29.49 -14.69
N ASP A 178 6.50 -29.50 -15.90
CA ASP A 178 7.46 -28.51 -16.41
C ASP A 178 6.86 -27.61 -17.51
N ASN A 179 5.59 -27.80 -17.87
CA ASN A 179 4.95 -27.28 -19.09
C ASN A 179 5.73 -27.64 -20.37
N MET A 180 6.33 -28.84 -20.38
CA MET A 180 7.21 -29.28 -21.45
C MET A 180 6.44 -29.90 -22.63
N ASN A 181 6.57 -29.28 -23.81
CA ASN A 181 6.00 -29.81 -25.05
C ASN A 181 6.47 -31.26 -25.34
N THR A 182 5.53 -32.08 -25.85
CA THR A 182 5.72 -33.50 -26.17
C THR A 182 6.96 -33.79 -27.02
N GLY A 183 7.22 -33.00 -28.06
CA GLY A 183 8.37 -33.23 -28.96
C GLY A 183 9.71 -33.04 -28.25
N ASN A 184 9.82 -32.00 -27.41
CA ASN A 184 11.00 -31.76 -26.59
C ASN A 184 11.19 -32.88 -25.55
N ALA A 185 10.11 -33.32 -24.89
CA ALA A 185 10.14 -34.45 -23.97
C ALA A 185 10.61 -35.77 -24.63
N MET A 186 10.16 -36.04 -25.86
CA MET A 186 10.58 -37.21 -26.65
C MET A 186 12.08 -37.17 -26.99
N LEU A 187 12.61 -36.01 -27.40
CA LEU A 187 14.04 -35.83 -27.69
C LEU A 187 14.91 -36.02 -26.44
N ILE A 188 14.48 -35.49 -25.29
CA ILE A 188 15.19 -35.65 -24.01
C ILE A 188 15.11 -37.10 -23.51
N TRP A 189 13.96 -37.77 -23.64
CA TRP A 189 13.82 -39.20 -23.33
C TRP A 189 14.79 -40.05 -24.16
N LEU A 190 14.83 -39.84 -25.49
CA LEU A 190 15.77 -40.50 -26.38
C LEU A 190 17.22 -40.27 -25.95
N ARG A 191 17.61 -39.02 -25.69
CA ARG A 191 18.97 -38.67 -25.26
C ARG A 191 19.35 -39.41 -23.97
N HIS A 192 18.47 -39.45 -22.97
CA HIS A 192 18.77 -40.13 -21.70
C HIS A 192 18.88 -41.65 -21.87
N VAL A 193 17.93 -42.32 -22.54
CA VAL A 193 17.99 -43.78 -22.67
C VAL A 193 19.14 -44.24 -23.58
N LEU A 194 19.45 -43.51 -24.66
CA LEU A 194 20.54 -43.85 -25.58
C LEU A 194 21.93 -43.55 -25.00
N ASP A 195 22.09 -42.49 -24.21
CA ASP A 195 23.36 -42.22 -23.53
C ASP A 195 23.60 -43.20 -22.37
N ALA A 196 22.56 -43.56 -21.60
CA ALA A 196 22.64 -44.57 -20.55
C ALA A 196 22.96 -45.97 -21.11
N GLU A 197 22.30 -46.35 -22.22
CA GLU A 197 22.56 -47.62 -22.89
C GLU A 197 23.99 -47.66 -23.43
N ALA A 198 24.36 -46.74 -24.33
CA ALA A 198 25.68 -46.78 -24.98
C ALA A 198 26.84 -46.74 -23.97
N SER A 199 26.70 -45.97 -22.88
CA SER A 199 27.76 -45.82 -21.87
C SER A 199 27.87 -46.98 -20.87
N THR A 200 26.86 -47.84 -20.76
CA THR A 200 26.89 -49.04 -19.89
C THR A 200 27.25 -50.33 -20.63
N ARG A 201 27.51 -50.28 -21.95
CA ARG A 201 27.87 -51.47 -22.74
C ARG A 201 29.11 -52.16 -22.16
N GLY A 202 29.02 -53.49 -22.01
CA GLY A 202 30.11 -54.31 -21.44
C GLY A 202 30.22 -54.26 -19.91
N LYS A 203 29.34 -53.54 -19.21
CA LYS A 203 29.20 -53.58 -17.74
C LYS A 203 28.13 -54.60 -17.32
N SER A 204 28.08 -54.95 -16.03
CA SER A 204 26.96 -55.73 -15.48
C SER A 204 25.71 -54.85 -15.44
N ARG A 205 24.72 -55.17 -16.27
CA ARG A 205 23.51 -54.36 -16.46
C ARG A 205 22.25 -55.19 -16.69
N CYS A 206 21.11 -54.68 -16.25
CA CYS A 206 19.78 -55.28 -16.43
C CYS A 206 18.78 -54.22 -16.91
N PHE A 207 17.89 -54.60 -17.82
CA PHE A 207 16.82 -53.75 -18.36
C PHE A 207 15.47 -54.15 -17.78
N MET A 208 14.63 -53.16 -17.46
CA MET A 208 13.27 -53.35 -16.97
C MET A 208 12.34 -52.22 -17.43
N ASN A 209 11.06 -52.51 -17.65
CA ASN A 209 10.04 -51.47 -17.80
C ASN A 209 9.33 -51.20 -16.45
N PHE A 210 8.86 -49.96 -16.27
CA PHE A 210 8.17 -49.53 -15.04
C PHE A 210 6.87 -50.30 -14.79
N THR A 211 6.14 -50.69 -15.84
CA THR A 211 4.90 -51.46 -15.74
C THR A 211 5.11 -52.82 -15.07
N SER A 212 6.21 -53.52 -15.39
CA SER A 212 6.57 -54.82 -14.80
C SER A 212 6.94 -54.70 -13.33
N LEU A 213 7.53 -53.58 -12.91
CA LEU A 213 7.78 -53.29 -11.49
C LEU A 213 6.46 -53.15 -10.72
N LEU A 214 5.47 -52.43 -11.27
CA LEU A 214 4.16 -52.24 -10.63
C LEU A 214 3.27 -53.51 -10.65
N GLN A 215 3.43 -54.37 -11.67
CA GLN A 215 2.63 -55.60 -11.82
C GLN A 215 3.21 -56.79 -11.06
N ASN A 216 4.54 -56.95 -11.06
CA ASN A 216 5.23 -58.08 -10.41
C ASN A 216 6.66 -57.69 -10.00
N TRP A 217 6.79 -56.85 -8.97
CA TRP A 217 8.08 -56.42 -8.44
C TRP A 217 8.96 -57.59 -8.00
N ALA A 218 8.38 -58.67 -7.47
CA ALA A 218 9.13 -59.83 -6.99
C ALA A 218 9.79 -60.59 -8.16
N GLY A 219 9.07 -60.79 -9.26
CA GLY A 219 9.62 -61.34 -10.51
C GLY A 219 10.68 -60.41 -11.12
N ALA A 220 10.41 -59.10 -11.15
CA ALA A 220 11.37 -58.11 -11.64
C ALA A 220 12.68 -58.12 -10.83
N MET A 221 12.60 -58.14 -9.50
CA MET A 221 13.77 -58.18 -8.61
C MET A 221 14.48 -59.54 -8.60
N THR A 222 13.77 -60.64 -8.92
CA THR A 222 14.40 -61.93 -9.22
C THR A 222 15.26 -61.85 -10.48
N LYS A 223 14.73 -61.27 -11.58
CA LYS A 223 15.50 -61.03 -12.81
C LYS A 223 16.68 -60.10 -12.59
N VAL A 224 16.53 -59.03 -11.79
CA VAL A 224 17.64 -58.12 -11.43
C VAL A 224 18.75 -58.86 -10.69
N GLN A 225 18.43 -59.66 -9.68
CA GLN A 225 19.42 -60.45 -8.93
C GLN A 225 20.18 -61.45 -9.83
N GLN A 226 19.45 -62.22 -10.64
CA GLN A 226 20.03 -63.20 -11.56
C GLN A 226 20.90 -62.56 -12.65
N THR A 227 20.43 -61.46 -13.27
CA THR A 227 21.13 -60.81 -14.39
C THR A 227 22.39 -60.08 -13.93
N LEU A 228 22.38 -59.52 -12.71
CA LEU A 228 23.48 -58.71 -12.20
C LEU A 228 24.52 -59.49 -11.38
N ASP A 229 24.25 -60.76 -11.02
CA ASP A 229 24.97 -61.49 -9.96
C ASP A 229 24.91 -60.74 -8.62
N LEU A 230 23.69 -60.36 -8.21
CA LEU A 230 23.40 -59.54 -7.04
C LEU A 230 22.56 -60.32 -6.02
N SER A 231 22.87 -60.16 -4.73
CA SER A 231 22.06 -60.67 -3.61
C SER A 231 21.47 -59.49 -2.84
N LEU A 232 20.15 -59.48 -2.67
CA LEU A 232 19.41 -58.42 -1.96
C LEU A 232 19.00 -58.93 -0.55
N PRO A 233 19.65 -58.48 0.55
CA PRO A 233 19.57 -59.15 1.85
C PRO A 233 18.17 -59.27 2.48
N ARG A 234 17.22 -58.40 2.14
CA ARG A 234 15.84 -58.44 2.67
C ARG A 234 14.85 -59.16 1.74
N PHE A 235 15.27 -59.63 0.56
CA PHE A 235 14.40 -60.28 -0.44
C PHE A 235 13.84 -61.62 0.06
N SER A 236 12.67 -61.53 0.69
CA SER A 236 12.04 -62.58 1.49
C SER A 236 10.54 -62.29 1.62
N VAL A 237 9.74 -63.27 2.07
CA VAL A 237 8.29 -63.07 2.25
C VAL A 237 7.96 -61.94 3.23
N GLY A 238 8.82 -61.71 4.24
CA GLY A 238 8.57 -60.69 5.27
C GLY A 238 8.51 -59.25 4.75
N VAL A 239 9.24 -58.93 3.68
CA VAL A 239 9.28 -57.57 3.10
C VAL A 239 8.10 -57.29 2.15
N TYR A 240 7.27 -58.30 1.86
CA TYR A 240 6.27 -58.23 0.80
C TYR A 240 5.26 -57.08 1.02
N ALA A 241 4.75 -56.95 2.24
CA ALA A 241 3.80 -55.89 2.59
C ALA A 241 4.41 -54.48 2.58
N GLU A 242 5.70 -54.33 2.92
CA GLU A 242 6.41 -53.05 2.82
C GLU A 242 6.49 -52.59 1.36
N VAL A 243 6.83 -53.51 0.44
CA VAL A 243 7.02 -53.19 -0.98
C VAL A 243 5.69 -52.93 -1.70
N GLU A 244 4.63 -53.70 -1.45
CA GLU A 244 3.29 -53.42 -2.02
C GLU A 244 2.75 -52.06 -1.57
N SER A 245 2.89 -51.72 -0.27
CA SER A 245 2.49 -50.43 0.28
C SER A 245 3.28 -49.27 -0.33
N PHE A 246 4.57 -49.47 -0.58
CA PHE A 246 5.42 -48.50 -1.28
C PHE A 246 5.02 -48.34 -2.76
N LEU A 247 4.73 -49.43 -3.48
CA LEU A 247 4.48 -49.42 -4.92
C LEU A 247 3.06 -49.06 -5.39
N ASP A 248 2.16 -48.66 -4.47
CA ASP A 248 0.77 -48.21 -4.75
C ASP A 248 0.48 -47.82 -6.21
N ARG A 249 -0.42 -48.59 -6.84
CA ARG A 249 -0.74 -48.50 -8.27
C ARG A 249 -1.29 -47.13 -8.67
N ASN A 250 -1.84 -46.35 -7.73
CA ASN A 250 -2.30 -44.97 -7.97
C ASN A 250 -1.17 -44.02 -8.40
N LEU A 251 0.11 -44.37 -8.17
CA LEU A 251 1.29 -43.64 -8.67
C LEU A 251 1.38 -43.62 -10.21
N LYS A 252 0.66 -44.51 -10.92
CA LYS A 252 0.62 -44.52 -12.39
C LYS A 252 -0.46 -43.58 -12.95
N HIS A 253 -0.31 -42.26 -12.73
CA HIS A 253 -1.26 -41.21 -13.19
C HIS A 253 -1.43 -41.05 -14.71
N HIS A 254 -0.80 -41.90 -15.51
CA HIS A 254 -0.86 -41.95 -16.98
C HIS A 254 -0.62 -43.41 -17.35
N ASP A 255 -1.60 -44.05 -17.98
CA ASP A 255 -1.54 -45.45 -18.40
C ASP A 255 -1.76 -45.51 -19.92
N GLN A 256 -0.72 -45.83 -20.67
CA GLN A 256 -0.75 -45.95 -22.12
C GLN A 256 -0.25 -47.34 -22.51
N PRO A 257 -1.02 -48.12 -23.30
CA PRO A 257 -0.57 -49.43 -23.77
C PRO A 257 0.68 -49.26 -24.67
N PRO A 258 1.62 -50.23 -24.71
CA PRO A 258 2.82 -50.14 -25.55
C PRO A 258 2.52 -49.80 -27.02
N GLU A 259 1.43 -50.37 -27.54
CA GLU A 259 0.86 -50.18 -28.88
C GLU A 259 0.61 -48.68 -29.19
N ALA A 260 0.19 -47.88 -28.21
CA ALA A 260 -0.04 -46.44 -28.38
C ALA A 260 1.25 -45.64 -28.72
N THR A 261 2.43 -46.20 -28.43
CA THR A 261 3.71 -45.72 -28.96
C THR A 261 4.14 -46.51 -30.19
N LEU A 262 4.08 -47.84 -30.15
CA LEU A 262 4.68 -48.73 -31.15
C LEU A 262 3.99 -48.66 -32.52
N ASP A 263 2.67 -48.50 -32.56
CA ASP A 263 1.87 -48.48 -33.79
C ASP A 263 1.52 -47.06 -34.25
N ASN A 264 1.93 -46.04 -33.49
CA ASN A 264 1.56 -44.65 -33.72
C ASN A 264 2.41 -44.01 -34.84
N PRO A 265 1.85 -43.72 -36.03
CA PRO A 265 2.62 -43.23 -37.17
C PRO A 265 3.13 -41.80 -37.00
N MET A 266 2.55 -41.01 -36.07
CA MET A 266 2.91 -39.61 -35.83
C MET A 266 4.17 -39.45 -34.95
N LEU A 267 4.63 -40.51 -34.29
CA LEU A 267 5.93 -40.54 -33.61
C LEU A 267 7.07 -40.75 -34.62
N SER A 268 8.29 -40.44 -34.23
CA SER A 268 9.47 -40.77 -35.05
C SER A 268 9.86 -42.24 -34.89
N GLU A 269 10.42 -42.83 -35.93
CA GLU A 269 11.01 -44.18 -35.88
C GLU A 269 12.04 -44.29 -34.76
N TRP A 270 12.81 -43.22 -34.49
CA TRP A 270 13.76 -43.17 -33.38
C TRP A 270 13.11 -43.51 -32.03
N VAL A 271 11.94 -42.94 -31.72
CA VAL A 271 11.18 -43.23 -30.50
C VAL A 271 10.64 -44.66 -30.53
N ARG A 272 9.97 -45.05 -31.62
CA ARG A 272 9.33 -46.37 -31.75
C ARG A 272 10.34 -47.51 -31.65
N ASP A 273 11.40 -47.46 -32.44
CA ASP A 273 12.43 -48.50 -32.51
C ASP A 273 13.22 -48.62 -31.20
N THR A 274 13.57 -47.49 -30.58
CA THR A 274 14.26 -47.49 -29.27
C THR A 274 13.34 -48.06 -28.19
N TYR A 275 12.06 -47.69 -28.18
CA TYR A 275 11.08 -48.23 -27.23
C TYR A 275 10.86 -49.74 -27.43
N ALA A 276 10.70 -50.20 -28.68
CA ALA A 276 10.56 -51.62 -29.02
C ALA A 276 11.75 -52.46 -28.56
N ILE A 277 12.98 -51.97 -28.77
CA ILE A 277 14.21 -52.66 -28.33
C ILE A 277 14.29 -52.71 -26.80
N LEU A 278 13.94 -51.62 -26.11
CA LEU A 278 13.96 -51.58 -24.64
C LEU A 278 12.89 -52.49 -24.02
N GLU A 279 11.66 -52.55 -24.58
CA GLU A 279 10.64 -53.50 -24.13
C GLU A 279 11.05 -54.96 -24.38
N LYS A 280 11.58 -55.27 -25.57
CA LYS A 280 12.16 -56.58 -25.89
C LYS A 280 13.23 -56.98 -24.87
N TRP A 281 14.18 -56.08 -24.54
CA TRP A 281 15.24 -56.37 -23.57
C TRP A 281 14.71 -56.49 -22.12
N ALA A 282 13.72 -55.68 -21.75
CA ALA A 282 13.03 -55.79 -20.46
C ALA A 282 12.30 -57.12 -20.30
N ALA A 283 11.80 -57.72 -21.39
CA ALA A 283 11.31 -59.10 -21.41
C ALA A 283 12.47 -60.12 -21.49
N THR A 284 13.10 -60.29 -22.65
CA THR A 284 13.99 -61.43 -22.96
C THR A 284 15.45 -61.26 -22.57
N GLY A 285 15.87 -60.05 -22.17
CA GLY A 285 17.28 -59.70 -21.99
C GLY A 285 17.91 -59.09 -23.24
N GLU A 286 19.13 -58.55 -23.07
CA GLU A 286 19.85 -57.77 -24.08
C GLU A 286 20.30 -58.63 -25.29
N VAL A 287 20.09 -58.11 -26.51
CA VAL A 287 20.57 -58.75 -27.75
C VAL A 287 21.51 -57.81 -28.52
N ARG A 288 22.78 -58.21 -28.66
CA ARG A 288 23.86 -57.40 -29.27
C ARG A 288 23.61 -56.96 -30.72
N THR A 289 22.73 -57.63 -31.46
CA THR A 289 22.36 -57.22 -32.83
C THR A 289 21.70 -55.84 -32.85
N ASP A 290 20.93 -55.53 -31.81
CA ASP A 290 20.07 -54.36 -31.77
C ASP A 290 20.90 -53.08 -31.49
N HIS A 291 22.13 -53.22 -30.97
CA HIS A 291 23.09 -52.12 -30.76
C HIS A 291 23.28 -51.29 -32.03
N LYS A 292 23.36 -51.94 -33.21
CA LYS A 292 23.53 -51.23 -34.49
C LYS A 292 22.39 -50.26 -34.80
N LYS A 293 21.16 -50.61 -34.40
CA LYS A 293 19.96 -49.78 -34.61
C LYS A 293 19.93 -48.63 -33.59
N LEU A 294 20.26 -48.90 -32.32
CA LEU A 294 20.40 -47.86 -31.29
C LEU A 294 21.53 -46.86 -31.62
N ASP A 295 22.66 -47.34 -32.15
CA ASP A 295 23.79 -46.50 -32.59
C ASP A 295 23.40 -45.62 -33.78
N ALA A 296 22.70 -46.17 -34.76
CA ALA A 296 22.16 -45.40 -35.87
C ALA A 296 21.19 -44.30 -35.38
N THR A 297 20.29 -44.62 -34.44
CA THR A 297 19.38 -43.65 -33.83
C THR A 297 20.13 -42.57 -33.05
N ARG A 298 21.11 -42.94 -32.21
CA ARG A 298 21.93 -42.00 -31.43
C ARG A 298 22.80 -41.10 -32.32
N ALA A 299 23.31 -41.62 -33.44
CA ALA A 299 24.04 -40.86 -34.44
C ALA A 299 23.12 -39.88 -35.19
N ALA A 300 21.93 -40.33 -35.62
CA ALA A 300 20.95 -39.49 -36.31
C ALA A 300 20.44 -38.34 -35.41
N LEU A 301 20.09 -38.64 -34.15
CA LEU A 301 19.74 -37.64 -33.14
C LEU A 301 20.87 -36.61 -32.93
N THR A 302 22.13 -37.07 -32.96
CA THR A 302 23.31 -36.22 -32.79
C THR A 302 23.63 -35.38 -34.04
N SER A 303 23.33 -35.88 -35.24
CA SER A 303 23.42 -35.11 -36.49
C SER A 303 22.35 -34.02 -36.54
N ALA A 304 21.12 -34.37 -36.21
CA ALA A 304 19.95 -33.47 -36.20
C ALA A 304 20.13 -32.25 -35.26
N ALA A 305 20.95 -32.37 -34.21
CA ALA A 305 21.35 -31.26 -33.35
C ALA A 305 21.84 -30.04 -34.15
N THR A 306 22.68 -30.25 -35.17
CA THR A 306 23.28 -29.16 -35.96
C THR A 306 22.24 -28.29 -36.69
N THR A 307 21.08 -28.85 -37.02
CA THR A 307 20.00 -28.16 -37.74
C THR A 307 18.92 -27.63 -36.80
N PHE A 308 18.48 -28.43 -35.83
CA PHE A 308 17.32 -28.09 -35.00
C PHE A 308 17.66 -27.39 -33.67
N ALA A 309 18.91 -27.49 -33.18
CA ALA A 309 19.27 -26.88 -31.90
C ALA A 309 19.13 -25.35 -31.88
N PRO A 310 19.56 -24.58 -32.91
CA PRO A 310 19.37 -23.13 -32.92
C PRO A 310 17.89 -22.74 -32.89
N VAL A 311 17.07 -23.42 -33.71
CA VAL A 311 15.62 -23.19 -33.78
C VAL A 311 14.93 -23.48 -32.45
N ILE A 312 15.32 -24.57 -31.76
CA ILE A 312 14.77 -24.92 -30.45
C ILE A 312 15.27 -23.97 -29.35
N GLN A 313 16.52 -23.49 -29.43
CA GLN A 313 17.09 -22.52 -28.49
C GLN A 313 16.41 -21.14 -28.63
N ASP A 314 16.23 -20.64 -29.85
CA ASP A 314 15.48 -19.40 -30.09
C ASP A 314 14.00 -19.54 -29.71
N SER A 315 13.39 -20.71 -29.94
CA SER A 315 12.02 -21.00 -29.46
C SER A 315 11.94 -20.97 -27.93
N ARG A 316 12.89 -21.59 -27.22
CA ARG A 316 12.97 -21.55 -25.75
C ARG A 316 13.18 -20.13 -25.23
N LYS A 317 14.09 -19.36 -25.83
CA LYS A 317 14.37 -17.95 -25.50
C LYS A 317 13.14 -17.06 -25.74
N THR A 318 12.42 -17.29 -26.84
CA THR A 318 11.17 -16.59 -27.16
C THR A 318 10.08 -16.93 -26.15
N ALA A 319 9.91 -18.20 -25.78
CA ALA A 319 8.95 -18.63 -24.77
C ALA A 319 9.27 -18.07 -23.36
N GLN A 320 10.55 -18.03 -22.97
CA GLN A 320 11.00 -17.38 -21.74
C GLN A 320 10.70 -15.87 -21.75
N THR A 321 10.99 -15.19 -22.86
CA THR A 321 10.68 -13.75 -23.04
C THR A 321 9.18 -13.47 -23.01
N LEU A 322 8.36 -14.36 -23.59
CA LEU A 322 6.91 -14.25 -23.57
C LEU A 322 6.36 -14.45 -22.15
N LYS A 323 6.86 -15.45 -21.42
CA LYS A 323 6.47 -15.70 -20.02
C LYS A 323 6.88 -14.57 -19.07
N ALA A 324 8.03 -13.95 -19.29
CA ALA A 324 8.43 -12.75 -18.55
C ALA A 324 7.46 -11.58 -18.80
N ARG A 325 7.12 -11.32 -20.06
CA ARG A 325 6.11 -10.32 -20.43
C ARG A 325 4.72 -10.63 -19.89
N GLU A 326 4.33 -11.90 -19.79
CA GLU A 326 3.08 -12.33 -19.17
C GLU A 326 3.07 -12.01 -17.67
N THR A 327 4.17 -12.26 -16.95
CA THR A 327 4.29 -11.83 -15.55
C THR A 327 4.31 -10.31 -15.39
N ASP A 328 4.96 -9.57 -16.30
CA ASP A 328 4.96 -8.09 -16.29
C ASP A 328 3.53 -7.54 -16.52
N VAL A 329 2.79 -8.11 -17.48
CA VAL A 329 1.39 -7.73 -17.77
C VAL A 329 0.49 -8.02 -16.58
N ASN A 330 0.65 -9.16 -15.90
CA ASN A 330 -0.14 -9.49 -14.71
C ASN A 330 0.17 -8.53 -13.54
N ALA A 331 1.44 -8.17 -13.33
CA ALA A 331 1.83 -7.18 -12.32
C ALA A 331 1.26 -5.78 -12.64
N LEU A 332 1.28 -5.36 -13.90
CA LEU A 332 0.69 -4.09 -14.35
C LEU A 332 -0.85 -4.08 -14.25
N GLN A 333 -1.51 -5.22 -14.40
CA GLN A 333 -2.95 -5.35 -14.13
C GLN A 333 -3.26 -5.21 -12.64
N GLU A 334 -2.43 -5.76 -11.75
CA GLU A 334 -2.57 -5.63 -10.30
C GLU A 334 -2.24 -4.20 -9.81
N GLU A 335 -1.25 -3.52 -10.41
CA GLU A 335 -1.01 -2.10 -10.15
C GLU A 335 -2.18 -1.23 -10.65
N ARG A 336 -2.70 -1.52 -11.86
CA ARG A 336 -3.87 -0.82 -12.41
C ARG A 336 -5.10 -0.95 -11.50
N SER A 337 -5.43 -2.14 -10.99
CA SER A 337 -6.60 -2.30 -10.12
C SER A 337 -6.45 -1.52 -8.79
N LYS A 338 -5.23 -1.47 -8.22
CA LYS A 338 -4.91 -0.62 -7.06
C LYS A 338 -5.05 0.87 -7.37
N LEU A 339 -4.65 1.31 -8.57
CA LEU A 339 -4.82 2.70 -9.01
C LEU A 339 -6.29 3.05 -9.28
N GLU A 340 -7.08 2.13 -9.84
CA GLU A 340 -8.53 2.30 -10.06
C GLU A 340 -9.28 2.39 -8.72
N SER A 341 -8.93 1.58 -7.72
CA SER A 341 -9.46 1.72 -6.35
C SER A 341 -9.11 3.08 -5.75
N ARG A 342 -7.83 3.47 -5.76
CA ARG A 342 -7.37 4.76 -5.21
C ARG A 342 -8.02 5.97 -5.91
N LEU A 343 -8.30 5.86 -7.21
CA LEU A 343 -9.02 6.89 -7.96
C LEU A 343 -10.48 7.00 -7.49
N LYS A 344 -11.15 5.87 -7.26
CA LYS A 344 -12.51 5.83 -6.71
C LYS A 344 -12.57 6.41 -5.29
N ASP A 345 -11.59 6.09 -4.44
CA ASP A 345 -11.47 6.65 -3.09
C ASP A 345 -11.29 8.17 -3.13
N ALA A 346 -10.42 8.66 -4.04
CA ALA A 346 -10.19 10.09 -4.26
C ALA A 346 -11.43 10.82 -4.80
N ILE A 347 -12.22 10.19 -5.68
CA ILE A 347 -13.52 10.73 -6.15
C ILE A 347 -14.50 10.82 -4.98
N THR A 348 -14.62 9.76 -4.18
CA THR A 348 -15.52 9.73 -3.01
C THR A 348 -15.13 10.80 -1.98
N ALA A 349 -13.84 10.97 -1.71
CA ALA A 349 -13.33 12.02 -0.83
C ALA A 349 -13.59 13.44 -1.39
N ARG A 350 -13.43 13.65 -2.70
CA ARG A 350 -13.78 14.92 -3.37
C ARG A 350 -15.26 15.25 -3.21
N ASP A 351 -16.13 14.27 -3.34
CA ASP A 351 -17.59 14.47 -3.34
C ASP A 351 -18.10 14.75 -1.91
N ASN A 352 -17.58 14.03 -0.92
CA ASN A 352 -17.80 14.36 0.51
C ASN A 352 -17.30 15.78 0.87
N LEU A 353 -16.17 16.21 0.29
CA LEU A 353 -15.67 17.59 0.48
C LEU A 353 -16.54 18.64 -0.22
N ALA A 354 -17.18 18.31 -1.34
CA ALA A 354 -18.14 19.19 -2.00
C ALA A 354 -19.42 19.35 -1.19
N GLU A 355 -19.96 18.25 -0.65
CA GLU A 355 -21.13 18.26 0.24
C GLU A 355 -20.85 19.07 1.52
N ASN A 356 -19.74 18.80 2.21
CA ASN A 356 -19.32 19.58 3.39
C ASN A 356 -19.16 21.08 3.08
N ARG A 357 -18.56 21.44 1.94
CA ARG A 357 -18.43 22.84 1.50
C ARG A 357 -19.80 23.51 1.32
N ASP A 358 -20.75 22.79 0.73
CA ASP A 358 -22.07 23.36 0.42
C ASP A 358 -22.99 23.39 1.66
N ALA A 359 -22.80 22.49 2.63
CA ALA A 359 -23.36 22.58 3.97
C ALA A 359 -22.83 23.81 4.74
N ILE A 360 -21.50 23.98 4.81
CA ILE A 360 -20.85 25.16 5.43
C ILE A 360 -21.31 26.45 4.74
N ARG A 361 -21.53 26.44 3.42
CA ARG A 361 -22.10 27.57 2.69
C ARG A 361 -23.52 27.88 3.14
N SER A 362 -24.37 26.88 3.30
CA SER A 362 -25.74 27.07 3.79
C SER A 362 -25.78 27.58 5.23
N GLU A 363 -24.92 27.07 6.12
CA GLU A 363 -24.78 27.54 7.50
C GLU A 363 -24.32 29.00 7.55
N ARG A 364 -23.28 29.35 6.78
CA ARG A 364 -22.80 30.74 6.64
C ARG A 364 -23.88 31.68 6.13
N ASP A 365 -24.66 31.24 5.14
CA ASP A 365 -25.71 32.06 4.53
C ASP A 365 -26.94 32.19 5.46
N ALA A 366 -27.20 31.22 6.34
CA ALA A 366 -28.15 31.35 7.45
C ALA A 366 -27.66 32.31 8.55
N LEU A 367 -26.44 32.12 9.06
CA LEU A 367 -25.81 33.02 10.05
C LEU A 367 -25.73 34.48 9.57
N ARG A 368 -25.62 34.68 8.25
CA ARG A 368 -25.67 36.02 7.64
C ARG A 368 -27.06 36.66 7.73
N ASN A 369 -28.13 35.87 7.56
CA ASN A 369 -29.51 36.35 7.73
C ASN A 369 -29.79 36.66 9.21
N ASP A 370 -29.37 35.77 10.12
CA ASP A 370 -29.49 35.96 11.57
C ASP A 370 -28.76 37.25 12.00
N LEU A 371 -27.54 37.47 11.50
CA LEU A 371 -26.80 38.71 11.74
C LEU A 371 -27.60 39.93 11.27
N THR A 372 -28.18 39.92 10.06
CA THR A 372 -29.02 41.05 9.60
C THR A 372 -30.30 41.26 10.43
N SER A 373 -30.87 40.20 11.02
CA SER A 373 -31.98 40.33 11.98
C SER A 373 -31.50 41.00 13.27
N VAL A 374 -30.38 40.55 13.84
CA VAL A 374 -29.77 41.14 15.05
C VAL A 374 -29.35 42.58 14.81
N GLU A 375 -28.90 42.95 13.61
CA GLU A 375 -28.62 44.35 13.25
C GLU A 375 -29.90 45.21 13.20
N ALA A 376 -31.00 44.69 12.65
CA ALA A 376 -32.29 45.37 12.63
C ALA A 376 -32.89 45.52 14.05
N GLU A 377 -32.79 44.49 14.89
CA GLU A 377 -33.17 44.53 16.31
C GLU A 377 -32.33 45.55 17.08
N ARG A 378 -31.00 45.53 16.92
CA ARG A 378 -30.07 46.50 17.50
C ARG A 378 -30.45 47.94 17.15
N ASP A 379 -30.78 48.20 15.89
CA ASP A 379 -31.07 49.56 15.43
C ASP A 379 -32.50 50.01 15.83
N SER A 380 -33.45 49.09 15.95
CA SER A 380 -34.76 49.32 16.60
C SER A 380 -34.62 49.63 18.10
N VAL A 381 -33.77 48.87 18.82
CA VAL A 381 -33.44 49.13 20.23
C VAL A 381 -32.71 50.47 20.40
N ARG A 382 -31.81 50.85 19.48
CA ARG A 382 -31.18 52.18 19.44
C ARG A 382 -32.19 53.29 19.24
N GLN A 383 -33.12 53.14 18.29
CA GLN A 383 -34.19 54.13 18.06
C GLN A 383 -35.08 54.29 19.30
N THR A 384 -35.42 53.17 19.95
CA THR A 384 -36.17 53.15 21.21
C THR A 384 -35.40 53.84 22.34
N LEU A 385 -34.11 53.53 22.50
CA LEU A 385 -33.22 54.18 23.47
C LEU A 385 -33.10 55.68 23.22
N THR A 386 -32.97 56.12 21.97
CA THR A 386 -32.96 57.55 21.61
C THR A 386 -34.28 58.25 21.98
N LYS A 387 -35.42 57.59 21.74
CA LYS A 387 -36.74 58.09 22.16
C LYS A 387 -36.81 58.23 23.69
N THR A 388 -36.43 57.19 24.44
CA THR A 388 -36.42 57.21 25.91
C THR A 388 -35.41 58.19 26.49
N MET A 389 -34.27 58.44 25.83
CA MET A 389 -33.34 59.51 26.20
C MET A 389 -33.95 60.90 25.99
N SER A 390 -34.72 61.11 24.91
CA SER A 390 -35.45 62.36 24.69
C SER A 390 -36.59 62.57 25.69
N GLU A 391 -37.30 61.49 26.05
CA GLU A 391 -38.34 61.50 27.09
C GLU A 391 -37.73 61.80 28.46
N LYS A 392 -36.58 61.18 28.79
CA LYS A 392 -35.81 61.50 30.00
C LYS A 392 -35.35 62.96 30.01
N ALA A 393 -34.81 63.48 28.91
CA ALA A 393 -34.39 64.88 28.83
C ALA A 393 -35.56 65.87 29.03
N SER A 394 -36.75 65.53 28.52
CA SER A 394 -37.98 66.30 28.79
C SER A 394 -38.45 66.19 30.24
N LEU A 395 -38.26 65.04 30.89
CA LEU A 395 -38.55 64.84 32.31
C LEU A 395 -37.54 65.55 33.21
N ASP A 396 -36.24 65.53 32.89
CA ASP A 396 -35.19 66.28 33.59
C ASP A 396 -35.42 67.80 33.43
N GLY A 397 -35.87 68.26 32.26
CA GLY A 397 -36.31 69.65 32.02
C GLY A 397 -37.57 70.02 32.82
N SER A 398 -38.52 69.09 32.97
CA SER A 398 -39.72 69.30 33.80
C SER A 398 -39.36 69.31 35.29
N LEU A 399 -38.45 68.44 35.72
CA LEU A 399 -37.96 68.36 37.10
C LEU A 399 -37.21 69.64 37.48
N THR A 400 -36.30 70.12 36.64
CA THR A 400 -35.57 71.38 36.89
C THR A 400 -36.50 72.59 36.90
N ALA A 401 -37.58 72.61 36.11
CA ALA A 401 -38.62 73.63 36.22
C ALA A 401 -39.39 73.56 37.54
N VAL A 402 -39.77 72.35 38.00
CA VAL A 402 -40.39 72.13 39.32
C VAL A 402 -39.44 72.47 40.47
N GLU A 403 -38.15 72.21 40.34
CA GLU A 403 -37.14 72.63 41.32
C GLU A 403 -36.95 74.15 41.35
N ALA A 404 -37.01 74.83 40.21
CA ALA A 404 -36.98 76.29 40.14
C ALA A 404 -38.23 76.91 40.80
N GLU A 405 -39.43 76.40 40.51
CA GLU A 405 -40.67 76.80 41.19
C GLU A 405 -40.62 76.51 42.70
N ARG A 406 -40.14 75.34 43.13
CA ARG A 406 -39.91 75.00 44.55
C ARG A 406 -38.94 75.97 45.22
N ASN A 407 -37.83 76.31 44.56
CA ASN A 407 -36.82 77.22 45.10
C ASN A 407 -37.37 78.65 45.22
N LYS A 408 -38.15 79.10 44.23
CA LYS A 408 -38.87 80.38 44.22
C LYS A 408 -39.97 80.44 45.29
N LEU A 409 -40.71 79.36 45.53
CA LEU A 409 -41.63 79.23 46.66
C LEU A 409 -40.88 79.29 48.00
N LYS A 410 -39.73 78.62 48.12
CA LYS A 410 -38.89 78.63 49.31
C LYS A 410 -38.31 80.02 49.59
N GLU A 411 -37.93 80.76 48.56
CA GLU A 411 -37.47 82.15 48.68
C GLU A 411 -38.62 83.09 49.05
N SER A 412 -39.81 82.93 48.45
CA SER A 412 -41.02 83.64 48.87
C SER A 412 -41.35 83.38 50.34
N LEU A 413 -41.35 82.12 50.77
CA LEU A 413 -41.59 81.72 52.15
C LEU A 413 -40.50 82.24 53.11
N SER A 414 -39.24 82.29 52.68
CA SER A 414 -38.15 82.86 53.47
C SER A 414 -38.27 84.38 53.61
N ASN A 415 -38.82 85.06 52.60
CA ASN A 415 -39.18 86.48 52.69
C ASN A 415 -40.40 86.68 53.60
N GLU A 416 -41.45 85.86 53.48
CA GLU A 416 -42.62 85.83 54.36
C GLU A 416 -42.21 85.71 55.84
N VAL A 417 -41.36 84.73 56.15
CA VAL A 417 -40.80 84.51 57.50
C VAL A 417 -39.98 85.71 57.97
N ARG A 418 -39.20 86.34 57.09
CA ARG A 418 -38.46 87.57 57.45
C ARG A 418 -39.41 88.73 57.74
N THR A 419 -40.50 88.88 56.99
CA THR A 419 -41.52 89.90 57.24
C THR A 419 -42.22 89.66 58.59
N LEU A 420 -42.61 88.41 58.88
CA LEU A 420 -43.19 88.04 60.18
C LEU A 420 -42.21 88.20 61.36
N GLN A 421 -40.91 88.02 61.13
CA GLN A 421 -39.86 88.36 62.11
C GLN A 421 -39.73 89.87 62.32
N GLN A 422 -39.86 90.66 61.25
CA GLN A 422 -39.87 92.13 61.31
C GLN A 422 -41.10 92.64 62.09
N GLU A 423 -42.30 92.15 61.76
CA GLU A 423 -43.54 92.47 62.48
C GLU A 423 -43.49 92.04 63.95
N ARG A 424 -42.88 90.89 64.25
CA ARG A 424 -42.63 90.46 65.63
C ARG A 424 -41.69 91.41 66.36
N ALA A 425 -40.61 91.88 65.72
CA ALA A 425 -39.70 92.85 66.33
C ALA A 425 -40.40 94.21 66.59
N ASP A 426 -41.26 94.66 65.68
CA ASP A 426 -42.10 95.84 65.89
C ASP A 426 -43.16 95.63 67.00
N PHE A 427 -43.66 94.40 67.18
CA PHE A 427 -44.52 94.03 68.31
C PHE A 427 -43.76 94.01 69.65
N GLU A 428 -42.56 93.44 69.69
CA GLU A 428 -41.69 93.44 70.87
C GLU A 428 -41.28 94.88 71.25
N LYS A 429 -41.04 95.74 70.25
CA LYS A 429 -40.85 97.18 70.47
C LYS A 429 -42.09 97.86 71.05
N ARG A 430 -43.28 97.65 70.46
CA ARG A 430 -44.55 98.19 71.02
C ARG A 430 -44.81 97.70 72.44
N TYR A 431 -44.40 96.47 72.77
CA TYR A 431 -44.50 95.92 74.12
C TYR A 431 -43.51 96.61 75.10
N ALA A 432 -42.31 96.97 74.64
CA ALA A 432 -41.37 97.79 75.40
C ALA A 432 -41.87 99.23 75.60
N ASP A 433 -42.47 99.84 74.57
CA ASP A 433 -43.08 101.17 74.65
C ASP A 433 -44.27 101.17 75.66
N LEU A 434 -45.14 100.16 75.62
CA LEU A 434 -46.22 99.95 76.62
C LEU A 434 -45.68 99.66 78.03
N ALA A 435 -44.54 98.99 78.17
CA ALA A 435 -43.87 98.81 79.45
C ALA A 435 -43.32 100.12 80.01
N ALA A 436 -42.83 101.02 79.13
CA ALA A 436 -42.41 102.36 79.52
C ALA A 436 -43.61 103.23 79.95
N GLU A 437 -44.76 103.16 79.25
CA GLU A 437 -46.01 103.81 79.71
C GLU A 437 -46.46 103.28 81.07
N ARG A 438 -46.41 101.96 81.29
CA ARG A 438 -46.72 101.33 82.60
C ARG A 438 -45.82 101.89 83.70
N ASP A 439 -44.54 102.07 83.43
CA ASP A 439 -43.57 102.55 84.42
C ASP A 439 -43.65 104.08 84.62
N GLU A 440 -44.11 104.84 83.63
CA GLU A 440 -44.55 106.24 83.82
C GLU A 440 -45.81 106.31 84.69
N HIS A 441 -46.79 105.43 84.45
CA HIS A 441 -47.97 105.29 85.31
C HIS A 441 -47.61 104.86 86.75
N ALA A 442 -46.57 104.05 86.95
CA ALA A 442 -46.03 103.74 88.26
C ALA A 442 -45.44 104.98 88.95
N ARG A 443 -44.63 105.78 88.24
CA ARG A 443 -44.10 107.07 88.75
C ARG A 443 -45.20 108.09 89.06
N LYS A 444 -46.24 108.18 88.24
CA LYS A 444 -47.46 108.97 88.54
C LYS A 444 -48.16 108.47 89.80
N ARG A 445 -48.16 107.16 90.05
CA ARG A 445 -48.71 106.55 91.27
C ARG A 445 -47.87 106.87 92.52
N GLU A 446 -46.55 106.87 92.42
CA GLU A 446 -45.64 107.34 93.47
C GLU A 446 -45.81 108.85 93.73
N SER A 447 -45.97 109.66 92.68
CA SER A 447 -46.26 111.10 92.80
C SER A 447 -47.58 111.34 93.55
N LEU A 448 -48.64 110.59 93.26
CA LEU A 448 -49.92 110.66 93.98
C LEU A 448 -49.82 110.16 95.44
N VAL A 449 -48.87 109.26 95.75
CA VAL A 449 -48.58 108.83 97.12
C VAL A 449 -47.79 109.91 97.88
N ALA A 450 -46.86 110.61 97.23
CA ALA A 450 -46.15 111.76 97.79
C ALA A 450 -47.10 112.96 98.01
N GLU A 451 -48.03 113.21 97.10
CA GLU A 451 -49.10 114.21 97.26
C GLU A 451 -50.06 113.84 98.40
N ASN A 452 -50.36 112.55 98.60
CA ASN A 452 -51.06 112.08 99.79
C ASN A 452 -50.23 112.21 101.08
N ALA A 453 -48.90 112.31 101.01
CA ALA A 453 -48.05 112.59 102.16
C ALA A 453 -48.08 114.08 102.53
N SER A 454 -47.94 115.00 101.57
CA SER A 454 -48.06 116.45 101.84
C SER A 454 -49.48 116.87 102.23
N LEU A 455 -50.52 116.22 101.71
CA LEU A 455 -51.90 116.41 102.19
C LEU A 455 -52.11 115.89 103.62
N ARG A 456 -51.36 114.86 104.06
CA ARG A 456 -51.34 114.45 105.48
C ARG A 456 -50.61 115.46 106.35
N GLU A 457 -49.58 116.10 105.83
CA GLU A 457 -48.82 117.16 106.51
C GLU A 457 -49.68 118.40 106.76
N SER A 458 -50.37 118.90 105.72
CA SER A 458 -51.38 119.97 105.84
C SER A 458 -52.56 119.59 106.76
N ARG A 459 -52.97 118.31 106.77
CA ARG A 459 -53.96 117.79 107.74
C ARG A 459 -53.41 117.69 109.17
N ASN A 460 -52.10 117.66 109.36
CA ASN A 460 -51.47 117.66 110.68
C ASN A 460 -51.30 119.10 111.21
N GLU A 461 -51.05 120.09 110.36
CA GLU A 461 -51.11 121.51 110.75
C GLU A 461 -52.52 121.90 111.21
N THR A 462 -53.56 121.46 110.49
CA THR A 462 -54.97 121.64 110.92
C THR A 462 -55.39 120.72 112.08
N ALA A 463 -54.60 119.70 112.43
CA ALA A 463 -54.79 118.91 113.65
C ALA A 463 -54.00 119.46 114.86
N ALA A 464 -52.90 120.20 114.66
CA ALA A 464 -52.22 120.95 115.71
C ALA A 464 -53.15 122.05 116.28
N ALA A 465 -54.00 122.64 115.44
CA ALA A 465 -55.13 123.48 115.86
C ALA A 465 -56.21 122.74 116.70
N ARG A 466 -56.09 121.42 116.87
CA ARG A 466 -56.97 120.58 117.71
C ARG A 466 -56.24 119.86 118.84
N ASP A 467 -54.92 119.67 118.80
CA ASP A 467 -54.15 119.27 119.99
C ASP A 467 -53.83 120.47 120.91
N ALA A 468 -53.98 121.69 120.38
CA ALA A 468 -54.36 122.88 121.16
C ALA A 468 -55.67 122.72 121.97
N LEU A 469 -56.42 121.61 121.77
CA LEU A 469 -57.60 121.21 122.54
C LEU A 469 -57.39 119.86 123.29
N ARG A 470 -56.23 119.18 123.16
CA ARG A 470 -56.07 117.81 123.70
C ARG A 470 -54.69 117.36 124.17
N ALA A 471 -53.78 118.28 124.47
CA ALA A 471 -52.60 118.03 125.31
C ALA A 471 -52.99 117.71 126.79
N GLN A 472 -53.67 116.58 127.01
CA GLN A 472 -54.31 116.18 128.26
C GLN A 472 -54.16 114.64 128.56
N VAL A 473 -53.07 113.94 128.13
CA VAL A 473 -52.91 112.43 128.14
C VAL A 473 -51.51 111.87 128.61
N ALA A 474 -50.82 110.93 127.90
CA ALA A 474 -49.60 110.08 128.22
C ALA A 474 -49.91 108.62 128.75
N ASP A 475 -49.05 107.56 128.74
CA ASP A 475 -47.81 107.09 128.02
C ASP A 475 -47.45 105.59 128.37
N ALA A 476 -46.45 104.93 127.69
CA ALA A 476 -45.39 103.99 128.21
C ALA A 476 -45.09 102.60 127.50
N LYS A 477 -43.78 102.19 127.38
CA LYS A 477 -43.07 100.84 127.12
C LYS A 477 -43.06 100.18 125.69
N ALA A 478 -42.12 99.35 125.13
CA ALA A 478 -40.80 98.66 125.41
C ALA A 478 -40.75 97.19 125.99
N ARG A 479 -39.81 96.21 125.72
CA ARG A 479 -38.79 95.80 124.67
C ARG A 479 -38.02 94.44 125.01
N LEU A 480 -37.49 93.59 124.07
CA LEU A 480 -36.35 92.59 124.23
C LEU A 480 -35.86 91.80 122.93
N GLU A 481 -34.65 91.19 122.88
CA GLU A 481 -33.85 90.55 121.74
C GLU A 481 -32.90 89.33 122.22
N ALA A 482 -32.07 88.40 121.58
CA ALA A 482 -31.53 87.89 120.24
C ALA A 482 -30.71 86.49 120.34
N VAL A 483 -29.79 86.05 119.38
CA VAL A 483 -28.63 85.00 119.40
C VAL A 483 -28.87 83.48 118.91
N GLU A 484 -28.03 82.50 118.36
CA GLU A 484 -26.56 82.12 118.01
C GLU A 484 -26.29 81.09 116.79
N GLU A 485 -25.14 80.34 116.63
CA GLU A 485 -24.55 79.68 115.36
C GLU A 485 -23.52 78.43 115.50
N ALA A 486 -23.14 77.70 114.39
CA ALA A 486 -21.88 76.87 114.05
C ALA A 486 -21.53 75.37 114.45
N LYS A 487 -20.79 74.60 113.58
CA LYS A 487 -19.62 73.62 113.81
C LYS A 487 -19.34 72.42 112.81
N ARG A 488 -18.30 72.51 111.92
CA ARG A 488 -17.27 71.48 111.44
C ARG A 488 -17.73 70.08 110.88
N SER A 489 -16.93 69.14 110.32
CA SER A 489 -15.70 68.99 109.46
C SER A 489 -15.69 67.52 108.91
N LEU A 490 -15.01 67.00 107.86
CA LEU A 490 -13.81 67.26 107.01
C LEU A 490 -12.44 66.70 107.50
N GLU A 491 -11.96 65.55 106.96
CA GLU A 491 -10.52 65.11 106.90
C GLU A 491 -10.26 63.76 106.14
N GLN A 492 -9.03 63.59 105.58
CA GLN A 492 -8.29 62.34 105.17
C GLN A 492 -8.84 61.41 104.03
N GLU A 493 -8.08 60.74 103.14
CA GLU A 493 -6.73 60.78 102.50
C GLU A 493 -6.81 59.90 101.19
N ARG A 494 -6.01 59.93 100.10
CA ARG A 494 -4.78 60.61 99.59
C ARG A 494 -3.58 59.66 99.29
N ASP A 495 -3.50 59.16 98.03
CA ASP A 495 -2.32 58.94 97.13
C ASP A 495 -1.02 58.23 97.66
N ALA A 496 0.00 57.79 96.89
CA ALA A 496 0.37 57.67 95.45
C ALA A 496 1.26 56.38 95.31
N HIS A 497 1.43 55.65 94.20
CA HIS A 497 1.90 55.94 92.83
C HIS A 497 3.41 56.27 92.63
N ALA A 498 4.02 55.50 91.72
CA ALA A 498 5.28 55.69 90.96
C ALA A 498 6.66 55.58 91.67
N GLU A 499 7.50 54.68 91.14
CA GLU A 499 8.68 55.11 90.36
C GLU A 499 9.05 54.05 89.29
N GLU A 500 9.60 54.47 88.15
CA GLU A 500 9.98 53.61 87.01
C GLU A 500 11.46 53.84 86.67
N ARG A 501 12.16 52.79 86.21
CA ARG A 501 13.52 52.82 85.62
C ARG A 501 14.70 53.15 86.55
N ALA A 502 15.16 52.10 87.23
CA ALA A 502 16.60 51.82 87.25
C ALA A 502 16.86 50.31 87.12
N SER A 503 18.06 49.97 86.63
CA SER A 503 18.95 48.92 87.15
C SER A 503 18.34 47.72 87.89
N PHE A 504 18.59 46.45 87.53
CA PHE A 504 19.33 45.84 86.42
C PHE A 504 19.10 44.30 86.53
N GLN A 505 19.66 43.52 85.62
CA GLN A 505 20.38 42.26 85.91
C GLN A 505 19.92 41.41 87.14
N GLN A 506 18.68 40.92 87.15
CA GLN A 506 18.39 39.47 87.26
C GLN A 506 16.96 39.23 86.73
N GLU A 507 16.65 38.31 85.81
CA GLU A 507 17.14 36.94 85.49
C GLU A 507 16.14 35.87 85.97
N LYS A 508 15.55 35.14 84.99
CA LYS A 508 14.95 33.79 85.05
C LYS A 508 13.53 33.52 85.59
N GLU A 509 12.94 32.50 84.95
CA GLU A 509 12.18 31.34 85.49
C GLU A 509 10.76 31.55 86.11
N SER A 510 10.14 30.44 86.53
CA SER A 510 8.74 30.25 86.99
C SER A 510 7.57 30.70 86.08
N LEU A 511 7.86 31.21 84.88
CA LEU A 511 7.49 30.57 83.61
C LEU A 511 5.99 30.35 83.26
N GLN A 512 5.58 30.89 82.11
CA GLN A 512 5.17 30.07 80.97
C GLN A 512 3.84 29.29 81.06
N LYS A 513 2.83 29.78 81.82
CA LYS A 513 1.55 29.04 81.95
C LYS A 513 0.23 29.82 82.08
N LYS A 514 0.21 31.16 81.91
CA LYS A 514 -1.02 31.97 82.00
C LYS A 514 -1.22 33.04 80.90
N LEU A 515 -0.56 32.89 79.74
CA LEU A 515 -0.88 33.68 78.52
C LEU A 515 -0.76 32.89 77.20
N SER A 516 -1.25 31.65 77.18
CA SER A 516 -1.86 31.03 75.97
C SER A 516 -3.39 30.95 76.06
N ARG A 517 -3.93 31.48 77.17
CA ARG A 517 -5.28 31.97 77.43
C ARG A 517 -5.06 33.19 78.35
N LEU A 518 -5.79 34.30 78.30
CA LEU A 518 -7.04 34.54 77.58
C LEU A 518 -6.95 35.58 76.45
N GLN A 519 -5.88 36.39 76.35
CA GLN A 519 -5.71 37.33 75.22
C GLN A 519 -5.16 36.59 73.98
N THR A 520 -5.50 36.97 72.74
CA THR A 520 -6.33 38.11 72.28
C THR A 520 -7.78 38.10 72.76
N ALA A 521 -8.28 36.95 73.20
CA ALA A 521 -9.57 36.41 72.79
C ALA A 521 -9.52 36.18 71.27
N PHE A 522 -9.03 35.00 70.89
CA PHE A 522 -8.88 34.51 69.52
C PHE A 522 -7.68 35.05 68.72
N ASP A 523 -7.74 36.27 68.16
CA ASP A 523 -6.86 36.63 67.04
C ASP A 523 -5.42 37.06 67.39
N GLN A 524 -4.50 36.09 67.22
CA GLN A 524 -3.17 36.27 66.60
C GLN A 524 -1.96 36.71 67.47
N SER A 525 -1.08 35.72 67.67
CA SER A 525 0.35 35.81 67.31
C SER A 525 1.36 36.52 68.23
N VAL A 526 1.00 36.94 69.45
CA VAL A 526 1.96 37.43 70.47
C VAL A 526 1.72 36.69 71.79
N LYS A 527 2.54 35.76 72.32
CA LYS A 527 4.01 35.48 72.40
C LYS A 527 4.71 35.98 73.67
N GLU A 528 5.42 35.02 74.27
CA GLU A 528 6.60 35.08 75.15
C GLU A 528 6.54 35.60 76.62
N GLN A 529 7.19 34.82 77.50
CA GLN A 529 8.03 35.23 78.66
C GLN A 529 7.39 35.47 80.06
N ASP A 530 8.21 35.51 81.14
CA ASP A 530 8.53 34.36 82.01
C ASP A 530 9.28 34.80 83.30
N ARG A 531 8.60 34.84 84.46
CA ARG A 531 9.10 35.36 85.78
C ARG A 531 8.20 34.88 86.95
N VAL A 532 8.58 34.83 88.25
CA VAL A 532 9.68 34.08 88.93
C VAL A 532 9.23 33.61 90.33
N SER A 533 9.95 32.65 90.93
CA SER A 533 9.95 32.34 92.37
C SER A 533 10.41 33.51 93.25
N SER A 534 9.85 33.60 94.46
CA SER A 534 10.64 33.43 95.70
C SER A 534 9.76 32.65 96.70
N GLN A 535 10.14 31.43 97.10
CA GLN A 535 11.06 31.11 98.22
C GLN A 535 10.39 31.37 99.60
N LEU A 536 10.63 30.62 100.69
CA LEU A 536 11.50 29.46 100.91
C LEU A 536 10.95 28.51 102.00
N VAL A 537 11.10 27.20 101.77
CA VAL A 537 11.35 26.10 102.73
C VAL A 537 10.98 26.29 104.22
N THR A 538 9.93 25.58 104.64
CA THR A 538 9.80 24.95 105.98
C THR A 538 9.59 23.43 105.83
N LEU A 539 10.25 22.81 104.85
CA LEU A 539 9.95 21.45 104.37
C LEU A 539 10.98 20.38 104.78
N THR A 540 11.70 20.60 105.89
CA THR A 540 12.67 19.65 106.48
C THR A 540 12.06 18.27 106.77
N ASP A 541 10.74 18.22 107.03
CA ASP A 541 9.95 16.99 107.28
C ASP A 541 9.92 15.99 106.10
N THR A 542 10.40 16.36 104.92
CA THR A 542 10.40 15.46 103.75
C THR A 542 11.49 14.40 103.76
N HIS A 543 12.62 14.60 104.46
CA HIS A 543 13.79 13.72 104.31
C HIS A 543 13.51 12.29 104.78
N ASP A 544 12.96 12.12 105.99
CA ASP A 544 12.75 10.80 106.62
C ASP A 544 11.69 9.95 105.92
N ARG A 545 10.79 10.55 105.15
CA ARG A 545 9.76 9.83 104.38
C ARG A 545 10.32 9.21 103.09
N VAL A 546 11.44 9.72 102.56
CA VAL A 546 12.02 9.24 101.30
C VAL A 546 12.69 7.87 101.47
N LEU A 547 13.36 7.62 102.60
CA LEU A 547 14.13 6.40 102.81
C LEU A 547 13.25 5.13 102.84
N ARG A 548 12.06 5.18 103.44
CA ARG A 548 11.18 3.99 103.54
C ARG A 548 10.59 3.56 102.19
N LYS A 549 10.23 4.52 101.33
CA LYS A 549 9.68 4.24 99.99
C LYS A 549 10.67 3.57 99.03
N ARG A 550 11.98 3.71 99.26
CA ARG A 550 13.02 3.10 98.43
C ARG A 550 12.96 1.57 98.48
N ASP A 551 12.70 1.01 99.65
CA ASP A 551 12.87 -0.43 99.91
C ASP A 551 11.63 -1.25 99.50
N GLU A 552 10.44 -0.63 99.50
CA GLU A 552 9.21 -1.21 98.95
C GLU A 552 9.33 -1.42 97.42
N LEU A 553 9.83 -0.41 96.70
CA LEU A 553 10.02 -0.45 95.24
C LEU A 553 11.03 -1.54 94.79
N ALA A 554 11.97 -1.91 95.66
CA ALA A 554 12.94 -2.97 95.37
C ALA A 554 12.30 -4.37 95.32
N ALA A 555 11.21 -4.60 96.07
CA ALA A 555 10.47 -5.86 96.05
C ALA A 555 9.55 -5.98 94.83
N GLU A 556 8.88 -4.89 94.45
CA GLU A 556 7.98 -4.83 93.28
C GLU A 556 8.72 -5.15 91.97
N ARG A 557 9.90 -4.55 91.77
CA ARG A 557 10.81 -4.82 90.64
C ARG A 557 11.08 -6.31 90.43
N ASN A 558 11.23 -7.08 91.51
CA ASN A 558 11.57 -8.51 91.43
C ASN A 558 10.39 -9.39 90.98
N ARG A 559 9.14 -8.95 91.18
CA ARG A 559 7.96 -9.64 90.61
C ARG A 559 7.86 -9.37 89.11
N LEU A 560 7.93 -8.11 88.71
CA LEU A 560 7.90 -7.68 87.30
C LEU A 560 8.98 -8.35 86.43
N MET A 561 10.13 -8.68 87.02
CA MET A 561 11.19 -9.42 86.32
C MET A 561 10.79 -10.87 85.98
N LYS A 562 9.97 -11.52 86.81
CA LYS A 562 9.47 -12.88 86.51
C LYS A 562 8.40 -12.83 85.42
N ASP A 563 7.44 -11.91 85.53
CA ASP A 563 6.34 -11.77 84.58
C ASP A 563 6.87 -11.48 83.15
N ARG A 564 7.96 -10.71 83.04
CA ARG A 564 8.72 -10.49 81.80
C ARG A 564 9.23 -11.78 81.16
N ASP A 565 9.72 -12.72 81.96
CA ASP A 565 10.36 -13.94 81.46
C ASP A 565 9.32 -14.97 81.01
N ASP A 566 8.20 -15.09 81.74
CA ASP A 566 7.03 -15.86 81.32
C ASP A 566 6.43 -15.28 80.00
N LEU A 567 6.40 -13.95 79.83
CA LEU A 567 6.00 -13.28 78.59
C LEU A 567 6.98 -13.50 77.42
N SER A 568 8.29 -13.62 77.68
CA SER A 568 9.26 -14.00 76.63
C SER A 568 8.97 -15.40 76.11
N GLY A 569 8.63 -16.35 76.99
CA GLY A 569 8.24 -17.71 76.59
C GLY A 569 6.95 -17.80 75.77
N GLN A 570 6.07 -16.80 75.85
CA GLN A 570 4.89 -16.68 74.99
C GLN A 570 5.23 -16.04 73.63
N ARG A 571 6.03 -14.97 73.64
CA ARG A 571 6.53 -14.30 72.41
C ARG A 571 7.19 -15.30 71.46
N ASP A 572 8.00 -16.21 72.00
CA ASP A 572 8.81 -17.11 71.17
C ASP A 572 7.98 -18.21 70.50
N ARG A 573 6.86 -18.64 71.10
CA ARG A 573 5.88 -19.53 70.43
C ARG A 573 5.11 -18.81 69.32
N LEU A 574 4.69 -17.56 69.59
CA LEU A 574 4.01 -16.71 68.59
C LEU A 574 4.93 -16.37 67.40
N ALA A 575 6.25 -16.38 67.59
CA ALA A 575 7.20 -16.23 66.50
C ALA A 575 7.24 -17.47 65.58
N GLU A 576 7.12 -18.68 66.14
CA GLU A 576 7.11 -19.93 65.38
C GLU A 576 5.78 -20.14 64.64
N GLU A 577 4.64 -19.83 65.28
CA GLU A 577 3.32 -19.77 64.61
C GLU A 577 3.29 -18.74 63.47
N ARG A 578 3.88 -17.54 63.69
CA ARG A 578 4.04 -16.52 62.64
C ARG A 578 4.83 -17.05 61.46
N ASP A 579 5.91 -17.78 61.68
CA ASP A 579 6.80 -18.22 60.60
C ASP A 579 6.19 -19.34 59.75
N VAL A 580 5.32 -20.18 60.34
CA VAL A 580 4.44 -21.08 59.57
C VAL A 580 3.48 -20.28 58.69
N VAL A 581 2.75 -19.30 59.25
CA VAL A 581 1.80 -18.45 58.50
C VAL A 581 2.51 -17.62 57.41
N VAL A 582 3.76 -17.21 57.62
CA VAL A 582 4.61 -16.57 56.60
C VAL A 582 4.90 -17.53 55.44
N SER A 583 5.20 -18.80 55.72
CA SER A 583 5.42 -19.80 54.67
C SER A 583 4.16 -20.08 53.84
N GLU A 584 2.99 -20.16 54.48
CA GLU A 584 1.70 -20.30 53.80
C GLU A 584 1.38 -19.08 52.94
N ARG A 585 1.53 -17.86 53.50
CA ARG A 585 1.38 -16.59 52.79
C ARG A 585 2.24 -16.54 51.53
N ASP A 586 3.50 -16.95 51.61
CA ASP A 586 4.42 -16.87 50.48
C ASP A 586 4.14 -17.94 49.42
N SER A 587 3.60 -19.11 49.82
CA SER A 587 3.05 -20.09 48.87
C SER A 587 1.80 -19.58 48.13
N LEU A 588 0.87 -18.94 48.86
CA LEU A 588 -0.34 -18.33 48.30
C LEU A 588 -0.01 -17.13 47.40
N LYS A 589 0.99 -16.32 47.79
CA LYS A 589 1.51 -15.23 46.96
C LYS A 589 2.05 -15.76 45.64
N LYS A 590 2.86 -16.83 45.66
CA LYS A 590 3.36 -17.47 44.43
C LYS A 590 2.21 -17.94 43.53
N SER A 591 1.19 -18.57 44.10
CA SER A 591 -0.03 -18.97 43.36
C SER A 591 -0.76 -17.77 42.75
N ALA A 592 -0.88 -16.66 43.49
CA ALA A 592 -1.47 -15.42 42.99
C ALA A 592 -0.63 -14.74 41.89
N ASP A 593 0.70 -14.82 41.96
CA ASP A 593 1.63 -14.33 40.92
C ASP A 593 1.56 -15.19 39.65
N ASP A 594 1.47 -16.52 39.79
CA ASP A 594 1.26 -17.47 38.68
C ASP A 594 -0.11 -17.26 38.00
N LEU A 595 -1.20 -17.17 38.77
CA LEU A 595 -2.53 -16.81 38.26
C LEU A 595 -2.57 -15.41 37.62
N SER A 596 -1.77 -14.47 38.13
CA SER A 596 -1.62 -13.14 37.54
C SER A 596 -0.84 -13.15 36.22
N ARG A 597 0.05 -14.13 36.01
CA ARG A 597 0.69 -14.37 34.70
C ARG A 597 -0.31 -15.01 33.74
N GLU A 598 -1.00 -16.07 34.14
CA GLU A 598 -2.01 -16.74 33.32
C GLU A 598 -3.14 -15.78 32.90
N LYS A 599 -3.61 -14.91 33.81
CA LYS A 599 -4.55 -13.84 33.47
C LYS A 599 -4.01 -12.88 32.40
N ARG A 600 -2.72 -12.54 32.41
CA ARG A 600 -2.10 -11.69 31.36
C ARG A 600 -2.00 -12.44 30.04
N GLU A 601 -1.63 -13.72 30.04
CA GLU A 601 -1.59 -14.55 28.83
C GLU A 601 -2.98 -14.71 28.20
N ILE A 602 -4.04 -14.85 29.02
CA ILE A 602 -5.44 -14.86 28.57
C ILE A 602 -5.88 -13.48 28.06
N GLN A 603 -5.51 -12.39 28.76
CA GLN A 603 -5.78 -11.01 28.34
C GLN A 603 -5.16 -10.73 26.95
N THR A 604 -3.88 -11.06 26.75
CA THR A 604 -3.20 -10.90 25.45
C THR A 604 -3.82 -11.77 24.36
N ARG A 605 -4.26 -13.00 24.67
CA ARG A 605 -5.01 -13.84 23.72
C ARG A 605 -6.37 -13.23 23.34
N LEU A 606 -7.09 -12.64 24.29
CA LEU A 606 -8.35 -11.94 24.01
C LEU A 606 -8.12 -10.68 23.16
N GLU A 607 -7.06 -9.93 23.40
CA GLU A 607 -6.66 -8.77 22.59
C GLU A 607 -6.24 -9.19 21.16
N THR A 608 -5.55 -10.33 21.03
CA THR A 608 -5.21 -10.92 19.71
C THR A 608 -6.47 -11.35 18.96
N LEU A 609 -7.36 -12.11 19.61
CA LEU A 609 -8.63 -12.57 19.02
C LEU A 609 -9.58 -11.40 18.67
N ALA A 610 -9.55 -10.30 19.44
CA ALA A 610 -10.31 -9.09 19.11
C ALA A 610 -9.73 -8.38 17.88
N ALA A 611 -8.41 -8.34 17.73
CA ALA A 611 -7.77 -7.80 16.53
C ALA A 611 -8.04 -8.69 15.29
N GLU A 612 -7.97 -10.01 15.43
CA GLU A 612 -8.36 -10.98 14.39
C GLU A 612 -9.83 -10.79 14.00
N GLN A 613 -10.75 -10.68 14.98
CA GLN A 613 -12.17 -10.46 14.70
C GLN A 613 -12.45 -9.13 13.99
N GLU A 614 -11.70 -8.05 14.29
CA GLU A 614 -11.88 -6.78 13.61
C GLU A 614 -11.26 -6.77 12.19
N VAL A 615 -10.18 -7.55 11.96
CA VAL A 615 -9.67 -7.85 10.62
C VAL A 615 -10.67 -8.70 9.81
N ASP A 616 -11.30 -9.70 10.42
CA ASP A 616 -12.36 -10.49 9.78
C ASP A 616 -13.61 -9.66 9.46
N ARG A 617 -13.96 -8.69 10.31
CA ARG A 617 -15.01 -7.69 10.01
C ARG A 617 -14.61 -6.75 8.88
N ALA A 618 -13.36 -6.28 8.85
CA ALA A 618 -12.86 -5.44 7.79
C ALA A 618 -12.87 -6.17 6.44
N THR A 619 -12.37 -7.42 6.38
CA THR A 619 -12.40 -8.24 5.17
C THR A 619 -13.82 -8.62 4.75
N LEU A 620 -14.71 -8.97 5.69
CA LEU A 620 -16.13 -9.20 5.39
C LEU A 620 -16.80 -7.95 4.79
N ARG A 621 -16.47 -6.75 5.30
CA ARG A 621 -16.96 -5.48 4.76
C ARG A 621 -16.40 -5.21 3.36
N THR A 622 -15.10 -5.42 3.13
CA THR A 622 -14.50 -5.34 1.79
C THR A 622 -15.19 -6.29 0.81
N VAL A 623 -15.46 -7.54 1.20
CA VAL A 623 -16.18 -8.51 0.36
C VAL A 623 -17.63 -8.11 0.11
N GLN A 624 -18.30 -7.44 1.06
CA GLN A 624 -19.64 -6.86 0.84
C GLN A 624 -19.60 -5.68 -0.13
N ASP A 625 -18.60 -4.81 -0.02
CA ASP A 625 -18.40 -3.66 -0.92
C ASP A 625 -17.96 -4.12 -2.33
N GLU A 626 -17.16 -5.17 -2.44
CA GLU A 626 -16.84 -5.86 -3.71
C GLU A 626 -18.09 -6.50 -4.33
N LEU A 627 -18.93 -7.18 -3.54
CA LEU A 627 -20.19 -7.75 -4.02
C LEU A 627 -21.19 -6.68 -4.48
N ALA A 628 -21.25 -5.55 -3.78
CA ALA A 628 -22.05 -4.39 -4.17
C ALA A 628 -21.52 -3.76 -5.48
N GLN A 629 -20.21 -3.64 -5.62
CA GLN A 629 -19.57 -3.17 -6.86
C GLN A 629 -19.79 -4.14 -8.02
N ALA A 630 -19.65 -5.44 -7.81
CA ALA A 630 -19.91 -6.46 -8.82
C ALA A 630 -21.37 -6.44 -9.28
N ARG A 631 -22.33 -6.24 -8.36
CA ARG A 631 -23.75 -6.05 -8.70
C ARG A 631 -24.00 -4.77 -9.49
N SER A 632 -23.37 -3.66 -9.10
CA SER A 632 -23.48 -2.38 -9.82
C SER A 632 -22.87 -2.47 -11.23
N ALA A 633 -21.68 -3.05 -11.35
CA ALA A 633 -21.01 -3.29 -12.63
C ALA A 633 -21.81 -4.26 -13.51
N LEU A 634 -22.42 -5.31 -12.94
CA LEU A 634 -23.32 -6.20 -13.66
C LEU A 634 -24.56 -5.46 -14.16
N ALA A 635 -25.19 -4.62 -13.34
CA ALA A 635 -26.33 -3.80 -13.76
C ALA A 635 -25.96 -2.81 -14.87
N GLN A 636 -24.81 -2.13 -14.76
CA GLN A 636 -24.28 -1.26 -15.81
C GLN A 636 -24.01 -2.03 -17.11
N ARG A 637 -23.31 -3.18 -17.04
CA ARG A 637 -23.05 -4.03 -18.23
C ARG A 637 -24.33 -4.60 -18.83
N THR A 638 -25.36 -4.85 -18.03
CA THR A 638 -26.69 -5.25 -18.53
C THR A 638 -27.35 -4.08 -19.27
N HIS A 639 -27.26 -2.86 -18.76
CA HIS A 639 -27.78 -1.67 -19.43
C HIS A 639 -27.01 -1.33 -20.73
N GLU A 640 -25.68 -1.46 -20.72
CA GLU A 640 -24.84 -1.33 -21.93
C GLU A 640 -25.16 -2.42 -22.96
N ALA A 641 -25.40 -3.67 -22.53
CA ALA A 641 -25.84 -4.75 -23.40
C ALA A 641 -27.24 -4.48 -23.98
N GLU A 642 -28.18 -3.93 -23.20
CA GLU A 642 -29.48 -3.48 -23.72
C GLU A 642 -29.34 -2.32 -24.70
N GLN A 643 -28.52 -1.31 -24.41
CA GLN A 643 -28.31 -0.17 -25.29
C GLN A 643 -27.68 -0.62 -26.61
N THR A 644 -26.58 -1.37 -26.57
CA THR A 644 -25.93 -1.91 -27.78
C THR A 644 -26.86 -2.88 -28.54
N HIS A 645 -27.75 -3.60 -27.86
CA HIS A 645 -28.78 -4.40 -28.53
C HIS A 645 -29.83 -3.52 -29.25
N ARG A 646 -30.27 -2.41 -28.64
CA ARG A 646 -31.18 -1.44 -29.27
C ARG A 646 -30.51 -0.74 -30.47
N GLU A 647 -29.24 -0.36 -30.35
CA GLU A 647 -28.42 0.20 -31.44
C GLU A 647 -28.23 -0.82 -32.58
N LEU A 648 -27.97 -2.09 -32.25
CA LEU A 648 -27.89 -3.18 -33.24
C LEU A 648 -29.25 -3.42 -33.94
N GLN A 649 -30.37 -3.31 -33.22
CA GLN A 649 -31.71 -3.37 -33.84
C GLN A 649 -31.97 -2.15 -34.74
N ALA A 650 -31.57 -0.95 -34.34
CA ALA A 650 -31.69 0.26 -35.17
C ALA A 650 -30.85 0.15 -36.46
N LEU A 651 -29.60 -0.30 -36.35
CA LEU A 651 -28.73 -0.56 -37.51
C LEU A 651 -29.29 -1.64 -38.45
N LYS A 652 -29.92 -2.69 -37.90
CA LYS A 652 -30.65 -3.70 -38.68
C LYS A 652 -31.93 -3.14 -39.32
N ALA A 653 -32.59 -2.15 -38.71
CA ALA A 653 -33.74 -1.47 -39.29
C ALA A 653 -33.36 -0.47 -40.40
N GLU A 654 -32.16 0.12 -40.34
CA GLU A 654 -31.59 0.90 -41.44
C GLU A 654 -31.10 0.04 -42.61
N GLN A 655 -30.69 -1.21 -42.36
CA GLN A 655 -30.07 -2.07 -43.36
C GLN A 655 -30.88 -2.18 -44.67
N PRO A 656 -32.22 -2.40 -44.67
CA PRO A 656 -33.01 -2.44 -45.90
C PRO A 656 -32.98 -1.14 -46.72
N ASP A 657 -32.89 0.03 -46.07
CA ASP A 657 -32.82 1.31 -46.78
C ASP A 657 -31.39 1.59 -47.30
N ARG A 658 -30.36 1.12 -46.60
CA ARG A 658 -28.96 1.12 -47.09
C ARG A 658 -28.80 0.19 -48.29
N ASP A 659 -29.35 -1.02 -48.23
CA ASP A 659 -29.36 -1.99 -49.34
C ASP A 659 -30.16 -1.46 -50.54
N ARG A 660 -31.31 -0.82 -50.29
CA ARG A 660 -32.09 -0.11 -51.31
C ARG A 660 -31.27 0.99 -51.99
N ARG A 661 -30.64 1.89 -51.22
CA ARG A 661 -29.78 2.96 -51.77
C ARG A 661 -28.60 2.39 -52.56
N PHE A 662 -28.04 1.26 -52.15
CA PHE A 662 -26.99 0.58 -52.89
C PHE A 662 -27.49 0.01 -54.23
N VAL A 663 -28.70 -0.57 -54.28
CA VAL A 663 -29.35 -1.01 -55.54
C VAL A 663 -29.70 0.19 -56.44
N GLU A 664 -30.24 1.27 -55.88
CA GLU A 664 -30.53 2.50 -56.63
C GLU A 664 -29.25 3.13 -57.20
N MET A 665 -28.16 3.19 -56.41
CA MET A 665 -26.86 3.70 -56.86
C MET A 665 -26.19 2.77 -57.89
N LYS A 666 -26.29 1.45 -57.75
CA LYS A 666 -25.81 0.48 -58.75
C LYS A 666 -26.59 0.60 -60.07
N THR A 667 -27.89 0.87 -59.99
CA THR A 667 -28.75 1.12 -61.17
C THR A 667 -28.42 2.46 -61.83
N ALA A 668 -28.11 3.49 -61.03
CA ALA A 668 -27.63 4.78 -61.54
C ALA A 668 -26.25 4.68 -62.20
N LEU A 669 -25.34 3.87 -61.63
CA LEU A 669 -24.03 3.58 -62.22
C LEU A 669 -24.18 2.86 -63.57
N SER A 670 -24.96 1.78 -63.62
CA SER A 670 -25.24 1.06 -64.87
C SER A 670 -25.84 1.95 -65.96
N ARG A 671 -26.78 2.85 -65.61
CA ARG A 671 -27.30 3.87 -66.55
C ARG A 671 -26.22 4.84 -67.03
N LYS A 672 -25.23 5.18 -66.21
CA LYS A 672 -24.09 6.03 -66.58
C LYS A 672 -23.09 5.29 -67.47
N GLU A 673 -22.86 4.01 -67.20
CA GLU A 673 -22.03 3.12 -68.05
C GLU A 673 -22.65 3.00 -69.46
N THR A 674 -23.95 2.69 -69.57
CA THR A 674 -24.65 2.64 -70.87
C THR A 674 -24.64 4.00 -71.61
N ALA A 675 -24.76 5.12 -70.89
CA ALA A 675 -24.64 6.45 -71.49
C ALA A 675 -23.21 6.75 -71.98
N LEU A 676 -22.18 6.25 -71.28
CA LEU A 676 -20.78 6.36 -71.69
C LEU A 676 -20.49 5.52 -72.95
N GLU A 677 -21.05 4.32 -73.04
CA GLU A 677 -20.99 3.47 -74.24
C GLU A 677 -21.67 4.13 -75.44
N GLN A 678 -22.83 4.76 -75.24
CA GLN A 678 -23.53 5.50 -76.30
C GLN A 678 -22.71 6.69 -76.82
N GLU A 679 -22.08 7.48 -75.95
CA GLU A 679 -21.20 8.57 -76.38
C GLU A 679 -19.88 8.06 -76.96
N ALA A 680 -19.32 6.92 -76.51
CA ALA A 680 -18.17 6.28 -77.16
C ALA A 680 -18.50 5.79 -78.58
N ALA A 681 -19.70 5.23 -78.79
CA ALA A 681 -20.20 4.89 -80.12
C ALA A 681 -20.42 6.14 -81.00
N ARG A 682 -20.93 7.23 -80.41
CA ARG A 682 -21.10 8.53 -81.10
C ARG A 682 -19.77 9.15 -81.51
N ILE A 683 -18.76 9.14 -80.64
CA ILE A 683 -17.38 9.55 -80.94
C ILE A 683 -16.82 8.70 -82.07
N SER A 684 -17.01 7.38 -82.03
CA SER A 684 -16.58 6.46 -83.10
C SER A 684 -17.25 6.77 -84.45
N GLN A 685 -18.54 7.13 -84.45
CA GLN A 685 -19.27 7.54 -85.66
C GLN A 685 -18.80 8.91 -86.18
N LEU A 686 -18.52 9.86 -85.29
CA LEU A 686 -17.94 11.16 -85.66
C LEU A 686 -16.53 11.00 -86.23
N GLN A 687 -15.70 10.14 -85.67
CA GLN A 687 -14.36 9.82 -86.20
C GLN A 687 -14.43 9.23 -87.61
N ARG A 688 -15.38 8.32 -87.89
CA ARG A 688 -15.64 7.83 -89.26
C ARG A 688 -16.02 8.99 -90.19
N SER A 689 -17.00 9.82 -89.80
CA SER A 689 -17.43 10.96 -90.62
C SER A 689 -16.31 11.99 -90.87
N VAL A 690 -15.41 12.20 -89.91
CA VAL A 690 -14.20 13.02 -90.09
C VAL A 690 -13.25 12.35 -91.08
N SER A 691 -13.01 11.04 -90.98
CA SER A 691 -12.19 10.29 -91.96
C SER A 691 -12.76 10.34 -93.37
N ASP A 692 -14.09 10.18 -93.51
CA ASP A 692 -14.78 10.26 -94.81
C ASP A 692 -14.65 11.65 -95.42
N LYS A 693 -14.77 12.71 -94.61
CA LYS A 693 -14.53 14.09 -95.04
C LYS A 693 -13.07 14.37 -95.37
N SER A 694 -12.11 13.84 -94.62
CA SER A 694 -10.68 13.92 -94.96
C SER A 694 -10.36 13.22 -96.29
N ASN A 695 -10.99 12.08 -96.57
CA ASN A 695 -10.88 11.40 -97.86
C ASN A 695 -11.51 12.24 -99.00
N GLN A 696 -12.67 12.85 -98.77
CA GLN A 696 -13.27 13.78 -99.75
C GLN A 696 -12.38 15.01 -100.01
N ILE A 697 -11.76 15.57 -98.97
CA ILE A 697 -10.81 16.69 -99.10
C ILE A 697 -9.58 16.25 -99.92
N ALA A 698 -9.01 15.07 -99.66
CA ALA A 698 -7.87 14.56 -100.43
C ALA A 698 -8.21 14.32 -101.92
N ILE A 699 -9.43 13.86 -102.22
CA ILE A 699 -9.94 13.74 -103.60
C ILE A 699 -10.09 15.12 -104.25
N LEU A 700 -10.69 16.08 -103.55
CA LEU A 700 -10.85 17.46 -104.04
C LEU A 700 -9.51 18.16 -104.25
N GLU A 701 -8.55 18.02 -103.34
CA GLU A 701 -7.18 18.51 -103.52
C GLU A 701 -6.52 17.91 -104.76
N THR A 702 -6.73 16.61 -105.01
CA THR A 702 -6.18 15.92 -106.19
C THR A 702 -6.82 16.43 -107.48
N SER A 703 -8.13 16.70 -107.45
CA SER A 703 -8.84 17.37 -108.55
C SER A 703 -8.32 18.78 -108.80
N VAL A 704 -8.15 19.61 -107.75
CA VAL A 704 -7.60 20.97 -107.86
C VAL A 704 -6.15 20.95 -108.36
N LYS A 705 -5.30 20.03 -107.88
CA LYS A 705 -3.93 19.82 -108.38
C LYS A 705 -3.92 19.37 -109.86
N THR A 706 -4.98 18.72 -110.33
CA THR A 706 -5.13 18.32 -111.74
C THR A 706 -5.58 19.48 -112.60
N GLN A 707 -6.62 20.22 -112.19
CA GLN A 707 -7.06 21.47 -112.84
C GLN A 707 -5.97 22.55 -112.87
N GLN A 708 -5.10 22.62 -111.85
CA GLN A 708 -3.97 23.54 -111.85
C GLN A 708 -2.91 23.16 -112.89
N ARG A 709 -2.70 21.87 -113.17
CA ARG A 709 -1.90 21.41 -114.32
C ARG A 709 -2.63 21.72 -115.63
N GLU A 710 -3.94 21.46 -115.67
CA GLU A 710 -4.92 21.93 -116.66
C GLU A 710 -4.61 23.35 -117.17
N ILE A 711 -4.73 24.30 -116.23
CA ILE A 711 -4.53 25.74 -116.42
C ILE A 711 -3.08 26.07 -116.79
N THR A 712 -2.09 25.40 -116.18
CA THR A 712 -0.66 25.65 -116.48
C THR A 712 -0.32 25.26 -117.93
N GLU A 713 -0.83 24.11 -118.39
CA GLU A 713 -0.62 23.62 -119.75
C GLU A 713 -1.38 24.47 -120.79
N LEU A 714 -2.63 24.86 -120.49
CA LEU A 714 -3.36 25.83 -121.31
C LEU A 714 -2.66 27.19 -121.38
N THR A 715 -2.00 27.63 -120.30
CA THR A 715 -1.19 28.85 -120.28
C THR A 715 0.06 28.71 -121.14
N ARG A 716 0.73 27.55 -121.13
CA ARG A 716 1.86 27.24 -122.02
C ARG A 716 1.44 27.28 -123.50
N ILE A 717 0.34 26.62 -123.83
CA ILE A 717 -0.23 26.61 -125.20
C ILE A 717 -0.64 28.02 -125.65
N LEU A 718 -1.19 28.85 -124.76
CA LEU A 718 -1.50 30.25 -125.05
C LEU A 718 -0.24 31.07 -125.33
N MET A 719 0.84 30.92 -124.53
CA MET A 719 2.11 31.59 -124.80
C MET A 719 2.76 31.14 -126.11
N GLU A 720 2.69 29.86 -126.45
CA GLU A 720 3.21 29.32 -127.72
C GLU A 720 2.40 29.82 -128.92
N ASN A 721 1.08 29.90 -128.82
CA ASN A 721 0.24 30.56 -129.84
C ASN A 721 0.50 32.07 -129.94
N GLU A 722 0.76 32.76 -128.82
CA GLU A 722 1.09 34.19 -128.84
C GLU A 722 2.47 34.44 -129.48
N GLN A 723 3.44 33.53 -129.30
CA GLN A 723 4.72 33.59 -130.03
C GLN A 723 4.56 33.24 -131.51
N SER A 724 3.78 32.20 -131.85
CA SER A 724 3.50 31.79 -133.23
C SER A 724 2.82 32.90 -134.03
N THR A 725 1.75 33.51 -133.48
CA THR A 725 1.05 34.62 -134.13
C THR A 725 1.92 35.88 -134.25
N LYS A 726 2.81 36.17 -133.28
CA LYS A 726 3.81 37.23 -133.42
C LYS A 726 4.81 36.95 -134.56
N ALA A 727 5.18 35.68 -134.77
CA ALA A 727 6.05 35.28 -135.88
C ALA A 727 5.32 35.38 -137.23
N GLU A 728 4.06 34.92 -137.34
CA GLU A 728 3.24 35.09 -138.56
C GLU A 728 3.02 36.57 -138.89
N ILE A 729 2.77 37.43 -137.90
CA ILE A 729 2.64 38.89 -138.11
C ILE A 729 3.97 39.49 -138.61
N ALA A 730 5.12 38.97 -138.18
CA ALA A 730 6.42 39.38 -138.70
C ALA A 730 6.65 38.91 -140.14
N GLU A 731 6.28 37.67 -140.49
CA GLU A 731 6.38 37.17 -141.87
C GLU A 731 5.41 37.91 -142.80
N LEU A 732 4.18 38.18 -142.37
CA LEU A 732 3.20 38.94 -143.15
C LEU A 732 3.64 40.39 -143.38
N ARG A 733 4.34 41.03 -142.42
CA ARG A 733 4.98 42.33 -142.62
C ARG A 733 6.13 42.26 -143.64
N SER A 734 6.94 41.21 -143.60
CA SER A 734 8.01 40.95 -144.59
C SER A 734 7.42 40.77 -146.00
N ARG A 735 6.39 39.93 -146.15
CA ARG A 735 5.66 39.72 -147.42
C ARG A 735 4.94 40.99 -147.90
N GLY A 736 4.42 41.80 -146.98
CA GLY A 736 3.84 43.11 -147.29
C GLY A 736 4.85 44.04 -147.95
N ALA A 737 6.00 44.26 -147.32
CA ALA A 737 7.08 45.08 -147.88
C ALA A 737 7.58 44.56 -149.25
N TYR A 738 7.64 43.23 -149.44
CA TYR A 738 8.00 42.62 -150.72
C TYR A 738 6.94 42.85 -151.81
N ALA A 739 5.65 42.76 -151.46
CA ALA A 739 4.54 43.04 -152.37
C ALA A 739 4.45 44.53 -152.75
N GLU A 740 4.77 45.42 -151.82
CA GLU A 740 4.81 46.88 -152.03
C GLU A 740 5.92 47.24 -153.04
N ALA A 741 7.13 46.69 -152.86
CA ALA A 741 8.23 46.82 -153.83
C ALA A 741 7.90 46.22 -155.21
N ALA A 742 7.18 45.09 -155.26
CA ALA A 742 6.73 44.49 -156.52
C ALA A 742 5.64 45.34 -157.22
N TRP A 743 4.78 46.03 -156.46
CA TRP A 743 3.78 46.95 -156.99
C TRP A 743 4.42 48.21 -157.58
N GLU A 744 5.41 48.79 -156.91
CA GLU A 744 6.20 49.92 -157.42
C GLU A 744 6.88 49.55 -158.77
N SER A 745 7.46 48.35 -158.86
CA SER A 745 8.04 47.81 -160.10
C SER A 745 7.02 47.65 -161.25
N MET A 746 5.78 47.24 -160.96
CA MET A 746 4.71 47.22 -161.96
C MET A 746 4.24 48.63 -162.38
N ARG A 747 4.28 49.60 -161.46
CA ARG A 747 3.79 50.97 -161.65
C ARG A 747 4.62 51.77 -162.66
N GLU A 748 5.93 51.58 -162.69
CA GLU A 748 6.85 52.27 -163.60
C GLU A 748 6.92 51.63 -165.00
N SER A 749 6.39 50.42 -165.18
CA SER A 749 6.38 49.76 -166.47
C SER A 749 5.51 50.52 -167.48
N THR A 750 6.10 50.86 -168.63
CA THR A 750 5.44 51.62 -169.71
C THR A 750 5.34 50.86 -171.04
N SER A 751 5.81 49.61 -171.08
CA SER A 751 5.83 48.76 -172.28
C SER A 751 4.42 48.26 -172.66
N TRP A 752 3.87 48.69 -173.79
CA TRP A 752 2.51 48.32 -174.20
C TRP A 752 2.36 46.92 -174.83
N ARG A 753 3.41 46.08 -174.83
CA ARG A 753 3.22 44.61 -174.84
C ARG A 753 2.75 44.07 -173.47
N ILE A 754 2.68 44.92 -172.44
CA ILE A 754 2.44 44.57 -171.03
C ILE A 754 1.46 45.56 -170.31
N THR A 755 1.42 46.87 -170.66
CA THR A 755 0.96 47.93 -169.73
C THR A 755 -0.24 48.80 -170.16
N ALA A 756 -0.95 48.47 -171.23
CA ALA A 756 -2.11 49.28 -171.67
C ALA A 756 -3.32 49.27 -170.69
N PRO A 757 -3.74 48.13 -170.09
CA PRO A 757 -4.96 48.06 -169.26
C PRO A 757 -4.92 48.91 -167.98
N LEU A 758 -3.74 49.06 -167.37
CA LEU A 758 -3.56 49.70 -166.06
C LEU A 758 -4.02 51.17 -166.01
N ARG A 759 -3.93 51.91 -167.12
CA ARG A 759 -4.16 53.36 -167.12
C ARG A 759 -5.64 53.76 -167.05
N TRP A 760 -6.58 52.85 -167.31
CA TRP A 760 -8.02 53.14 -167.16
C TRP A 760 -8.46 53.06 -165.68
N VAL A 761 -7.90 52.15 -164.88
CA VAL A 761 -8.26 52.01 -163.45
C VAL A 761 -7.68 53.15 -162.62
N VAL A 762 -6.50 53.67 -162.98
CA VAL A 762 -5.97 54.95 -162.43
C VAL A 762 -6.92 56.13 -162.72
N ARG A 763 -7.75 56.03 -163.76
CA ARG A 763 -8.82 57.00 -164.10
C ARG A 763 -10.15 56.73 -163.38
N ARG A 764 -10.19 55.74 -162.48
CA ARG A 764 -11.40 55.31 -161.76
C ARG A 764 -11.26 55.31 -160.23
N ILE A 765 -10.04 55.10 -159.70
CA ILE A 765 -9.78 54.95 -158.25
C ILE A 765 -8.76 55.99 -157.76
N ARG A 766 -8.96 57.26 -158.17
CA ARG A 766 -8.36 58.43 -157.50
C ARG A 766 -9.44 59.32 -156.87
N ASN A 767 -10.40 58.65 -156.24
CA ASN A 767 -11.34 59.10 -155.22
C ASN A 767 -11.42 57.93 -154.22
#